data_AF-A0A9D8QXB3-F1
#
_entry.id   AF-A0A9D8QXB3-F1
#
_cell.length_a   1.000
_cell.length_b   1.000
_cell.length_c   1.000
_cell.angle_alpha   90.00
_cell.angle_beta   90.00
_cell.angle_gamma   90.00
#
_symmetry.space_group_name_H-M   'P 1'
#
loop_
_entity.id
_entity.type
_entity.pdbx_description
1 polymer ?
#
loop_
_entity_poly.entity_id
_entity_poly.type
_entity_poly.pdbx_seq_one_letter_code
_entity_poly.pdbx_strand_id
1 'polypeptide(L)'
;SNYKLFGVFCLAASCMVFSASQSQGAVGDTFKENEDDHIQYTVLTEEGNSGTVEVGYADKYRLEGDVIIPSTATNKDTGITYRVTAISYDGFHGCDKMTSIEIPDSVTTIGEKAFSNADGITSIEIPDSVTTVGPSAFWYCSNLQSVVIPGSVGVIPDELFRSCKVLTNVVIGNGVTHIGYYAFAFCYALTSVTIPDSLTWIGNYAFDYTALESIVIPAGVDTLGKSVFEDCANLTSVYFMGDVPADTGWTIYWGTPETLLTYYPVGNASWEAEIVDGMWRDRKVANWTPAPPQPEDPPKIEYIVSNKELILNFTGDLYESDDAVNWTKVESAVSPYKVKMGDRKQFFCVKEASSVPEDQVLPGENAVISLPGNVDLDINWIKPGTFMMGSPKNELGRENKETQHQVTLTKGYWLGKYEVTQAQYKAVTGTNPSWDKGADLPVEQVTWNDAMKFCSKLTDIEREAGRLPEGYEYTLPTEAQWEYACRAGTTTALNSGKNLSDEYQCPEMDEVGWYWYNGGKESYNNNLICTHSGGQKKPNAWGLYDMHGNVGEWCLDWYEDYPTTAVVDPTGPDTGTDRAVRWGSWWNAAWACRSAYRGNDKPNAVYASLGFRVALAPVVIPDGGDMTIPISDDVSLDMIWIEPGTFMMGSPKNELGRENNETQHQVTLTKGYWLGKYEVTQKQYQAIMGTNPSKWKGADLPVEQVTWRNATNFCAKLTEIERAAGRLPAGYEYTLPTEAQWEYACRAGTTTALNSGKDLSDWHECPEMDEVAWYHYNSNKTTHPVGQKKPNAWGLYDMHGNVWEWCLDWEGNYPSSAVTDPVGPSTGTSRVFRGGSWDYYATHCRSARRVGNYPGDGWEDNGFRVALAPVK
;
A
#
# COMPACT_ATOMS: atom_id res chain seq x y z
N SER A 1 -81.36 -46.02 11.65
CA SER A 1 -80.04 -46.01 12.30
C SER A 1 -79.07 -45.17 11.48
N ASN A 2 -78.78 -43.89 11.75
CA ASN A 2 -79.50 -42.76 12.40
C ASN A 2 -78.58 -41.52 12.26
N TYR A 3 -79.01 -40.28 12.00
CA TYR A 3 -80.33 -39.70 11.68
C TYR A 3 -80.42 -39.47 10.14
N LYS A 4 -81.22 -38.65 9.42
CA LYS A 4 -82.11 -37.49 9.66
C LYS A 4 -81.37 -36.17 10.03
N LEU A 5 -81.77 -34.96 9.62
CA LEU A 5 -82.92 -34.47 8.81
C LEU A 5 -82.65 -33.06 8.19
N PHE A 6 -83.13 -32.78 6.97
CA PHE A 6 -83.44 -31.42 6.39
C PHE A 6 -82.25 -30.40 6.31
N GLY A 7 -82.33 -29.23 5.64
CA GLY A 7 -83.39 -28.62 4.81
C GLY A 7 -82.94 -27.30 4.14
N VAL A 8 -83.70 -26.84 3.13
CA VAL A 8 -83.42 -25.69 2.23
C VAL A 8 -83.41 -24.32 2.92
N PHE A 9 -82.53 -23.38 2.51
CA PHE A 9 -82.83 -21.94 2.31
C PHE A 9 -81.80 -21.22 1.40
N CYS A 10 -82.11 -19.97 1.01
CA CYS A 10 -81.47 -19.12 -0.01
C CYS A 10 -80.15 -18.44 0.48
N LEU A 11 -79.40 -17.59 -0.26
CA LEU A 11 -79.77 -16.59 -1.28
C LEU A 11 -78.56 -16.07 -2.12
N ALA A 12 -78.82 -15.70 -3.38
CA ALA A 12 -78.13 -14.76 -4.29
C ALA A 12 -76.58 -14.61 -4.39
N ALA A 13 -76.08 -14.81 -5.63
CA ALA A 13 -75.15 -13.96 -6.42
C ALA A 13 -73.71 -13.66 -5.88
N SER A 14 -72.67 -13.55 -6.71
CA SER A 14 -72.62 -13.12 -8.13
C SER A 14 -71.60 -13.91 -8.98
N CYS A 15 -71.50 -13.59 -10.27
CA CYS A 15 -70.58 -14.23 -11.21
C CYS A 15 -69.10 -14.06 -10.82
N MET A 16 -68.32 -15.12 -10.98
CA MET A 16 -66.91 -15.02 -11.38
C MET A 16 -66.74 -15.75 -12.71
N VAL A 17 -65.96 -15.15 -13.61
CA VAL A 17 -65.62 -15.73 -14.91
C VAL A 17 -64.56 -16.82 -14.66
N PHE A 18 -64.71 -17.98 -15.30
CA PHE A 18 -63.60 -18.93 -15.43
C PHE A 18 -62.59 -18.38 -16.44
N SER A 19 -61.77 -17.42 -16.00
CA SER A 19 -60.44 -17.24 -16.58
C SER A 19 -59.62 -18.46 -16.18
N ALA A 20 -59.14 -19.24 -17.16
CA ALA A 20 -58.13 -20.23 -16.88
C ALA A 20 -56.86 -19.49 -16.46
N SER A 21 -56.53 -19.51 -15.17
CA SER A 21 -55.24 -19.07 -14.68
C SER A 21 -54.19 -20.03 -15.24
N GLN A 22 -53.50 -19.63 -16.30
CA GLN A 22 -52.17 -20.18 -16.57
C GLN A 22 -51.33 -19.94 -15.31
N SER A 23 -50.61 -20.97 -14.88
CA SER A 23 -49.77 -20.92 -13.68
C SER A 23 -48.48 -20.16 -13.98
N GLN A 24 -48.60 -18.85 -14.25
CA GLN A 24 -47.46 -17.98 -14.48
C GLN A 24 -46.56 -17.96 -13.23
N GLY A 25 -45.30 -18.30 -13.42
CA GLY A 25 -44.28 -18.37 -12.38
C GLY A 25 -43.72 -19.77 -12.11
N ALA A 26 -44.17 -20.78 -12.85
CA ALA A 26 -43.69 -22.16 -12.73
C ALA A 26 -42.29 -22.35 -13.37
N VAL A 27 -41.57 -23.39 -12.96
CA VAL A 27 -40.27 -23.74 -13.56
C VAL A 27 -40.42 -24.01 -15.07
N GLY A 28 -39.61 -23.30 -15.87
CA GLY A 28 -39.67 -23.28 -17.33
C GLY A 28 -40.52 -22.15 -17.94
N ASP A 29 -41.26 -21.38 -17.13
CA ASP A 29 -41.91 -20.15 -17.61
C ASP A 29 -40.86 -19.08 -17.93
N THR A 30 -41.18 -18.23 -18.92
CA THR A 30 -40.32 -17.11 -19.32
C THR A 30 -41.03 -15.76 -19.19
N PHE A 31 -40.30 -14.73 -18.79
CA PHE A 31 -40.79 -13.34 -18.75
C PHE A 31 -39.69 -12.35 -19.16
N LYS A 32 -40.05 -11.07 -19.31
CA LYS A 32 -39.10 -9.95 -19.36
C LYS A 32 -39.37 -9.00 -18.20
N GLU A 33 -38.36 -8.27 -17.75
CA GLU A 33 -38.58 -7.17 -16.81
C GLU A 33 -38.98 -5.89 -17.55
N ASN A 34 -38.43 -5.61 -18.73
CA ASN A 34 -38.87 -4.54 -19.62
C ASN A 34 -39.10 -5.07 -21.06
N GLU A 35 -39.97 -4.46 -21.85
CA GLU A 35 -40.08 -4.84 -23.28
C GLU A 35 -38.89 -4.29 -24.10
N ASP A 36 -38.36 -3.15 -23.65
CA ASP A 36 -37.26 -2.42 -24.30
C ASP A 36 -35.84 -2.83 -23.79
N ASP A 37 -35.71 -3.74 -22.80
CA ASP A 37 -34.38 -4.24 -22.38
C ASP A 37 -33.81 -5.29 -23.36
N HIS A 38 -34.67 -5.88 -24.19
CA HIS A 38 -34.35 -6.90 -25.18
C HIS A 38 -33.75 -8.20 -24.60
N ILE A 39 -34.00 -8.46 -23.32
CA ILE A 39 -33.53 -9.62 -22.54
C ILE A 39 -34.73 -10.42 -22.03
N GLN A 40 -34.58 -11.75 -21.87
CA GLN A 40 -35.60 -12.64 -21.33
C GLN A 40 -35.05 -13.39 -20.11
N TYR A 41 -35.93 -13.80 -19.21
CA TYR A 41 -35.60 -14.59 -18.01
C TYR A 41 -36.42 -15.87 -18.00
N THR A 42 -35.81 -17.01 -17.66
CA THR A 42 -36.48 -18.33 -17.55
C THR A 42 -36.42 -18.81 -16.10
N VAL A 43 -37.55 -19.23 -15.53
CA VAL A 43 -37.62 -19.72 -14.14
C VAL A 43 -36.95 -21.10 -14.00
N LEU A 44 -35.94 -21.18 -13.12
CA LEU A 44 -35.20 -22.41 -12.79
C LEU A 44 -35.74 -23.10 -11.54
N THR A 45 -36.11 -22.34 -10.51
CA THR A 45 -36.72 -22.87 -9.27
C THR A 45 -37.85 -21.99 -8.77
N GLU A 46 -38.83 -22.62 -8.09
CA GLU A 46 -39.99 -21.97 -7.49
C GLU A 46 -40.05 -22.32 -5.99
N GLU A 47 -39.94 -21.31 -5.13
CA GLU A 47 -40.02 -21.40 -3.67
C GLU A 47 -41.07 -20.40 -3.16
N GLY A 48 -42.34 -20.68 -3.47
CA GLY A 48 -43.48 -19.84 -3.10
C GLY A 48 -43.47 -18.51 -3.85
N ASN A 49 -43.34 -17.39 -3.13
CA ASN A 49 -43.28 -16.05 -3.72
C ASN A 49 -41.83 -15.63 -4.07
N SER A 50 -40.94 -16.60 -4.31
CA SER A 50 -39.53 -16.39 -4.61
C SER A 50 -38.98 -17.57 -5.42
N GLY A 51 -37.77 -17.45 -5.95
CA GLY A 51 -37.14 -18.51 -6.73
C GLY A 51 -35.87 -18.05 -7.43
N THR A 52 -35.40 -18.84 -8.38
CA THR A 52 -34.25 -18.52 -9.23
C THR A 52 -34.60 -18.50 -10.71
N VAL A 53 -33.89 -17.69 -11.48
CA VAL A 53 -34.00 -17.61 -12.95
C VAL A 53 -32.62 -17.66 -13.61
N GLU A 54 -32.58 -18.13 -14.86
CA GLU A 54 -31.51 -17.79 -15.79
C GLU A 54 -31.89 -16.54 -16.61
N VAL A 55 -30.89 -15.79 -17.06
CA VAL A 55 -31.03 -14.74 -18.06
C VAL A 55 -30.66 -15.28 -19.46
N GLY A 56 -31.37 -14.86 -20.49
CA GLY A 56 -31.24 -15.46 -21.82
C GLY A 56 -32.02 -14.81 -22.94
N TYR A 57 -31.92 -15.47 -24.11
CA TYR A 57 -32.70 -15.21 -25.32
C TYR A 57 -32.72 -13.73 -25.75
N ALA A 58 -31.56 -13.06 -25.70
CA ALA A 58 -31.47 -11.66 -26.09
C ALA A 58 -31.78 -11.44 -27.58
N ASP A 59 -32.48 -10.36 -27.94
CA ASP A 59 -32.62 -9.96 -29.37
C ASP A 59 -31.29 -9.37 -29.86
N LYS A 60 -30.40 -10.26 -30.30
CA LYS A 60 -29.03 -9.96 -30.71
C LYS A 60 -28.87 -8.94 -31.84
N TYR A 61 -29.95 -8.64 -32.57
CA TYR A 61 -29.94 -7.59 -33.60
C TYR A 61 -30.19 -6.19 -33.01
N ARG A 62 -30.64 -6.11 -31.74
CA ARG A 62 -31.03 -4.87 -31.06
C ARG A 62 -30.33 -4.63 -29.73
N LEU A 63 -29.88 -5.66 -29.03
CA LEU A 63 -29.06 -5.51 -27.83
C LEU A 63 -27.73 -4.85 -28.24
N GLU A 64 -27.51 -3.60 -27.82
CA GLU A 64 -26.39 -2.77 -28.24
C GLU A 64 -25.88 -1.86 -27.12
N GLY A 65 -24.58 -1.62 -27.09
CA GLY A 65 -23.93 -0.88 -26.00
C GLY A 65 -23.64 -1.76 -24.77
N ASP A 66 -23.56 -1.12 -23.60
CA ASP A 66 -23.18 -1.75 -22.34
C ASP A 66 -24.39 -2.39 -21.65
N VAL A 67 -24.28 -3.67 -21.30
CA VAL A 67 -25.39 -4.48 -20.80
C VAL A 67 -25.15 -4.85 -19.34
N ILE A 68 -26.17 -4.71 -18.49
CA ILE A 68 -26.08 -5.07 -17.06
C ILE A 68 -27.11 -6.16 -16.78
N ILE A 69 -26.66 -7.33 -16.36
CA ILE A 69 -27.54 -8.38 -15.84
C ILE A 69 -27.91 -8.00 -14.40
N PRO A 70 -29.20 -7.81 -14.06
CA PRO A 70 -29.59 -7.50 -12.69
C PRO A 70 -29.45 -8.75 -11.80
N SER A 71 -29.14 -8.57 -10.51
CA SER A 71 -29.03 -9.70 -9.57
C SER A 71 -30.39 -10.33 -9.20
N THR A 72 -31.47 -9.64 -9.50
CA THR A 72 -32.86 -10.10 -9.37
C THR A 72 -33.71 -9.56 -10.52
N ALA A 73 -34.63 -10.37 -11.04
CA ALA A 73 -35.60 -9.95 -12.06
C ALA A 73 -37.03 -10.18 -11.55
N THR A 74 -37.92 -9.20 -11.76
CA THR A 74 -39.32 -9.23 -11.31
C THR A 74 -40.26 -9.45 -12.48
N ASN A 75 -41.05 -10.53 -12.42
CA ASN A 75 -42.12 -10.77 -13.37
C ASN A 75 -43.28 -9.81 -13.08
N LYS A 76 -43.53 -8.88 -14.01
CA LYS A 76 -44.54 -7.81 -13.86
C LYS A 76 -45.99 -8.31 -13.85
N ASP A 77 -46.28 -9.48 -14.42
CA ASP A 77 -47.63 -10.06 -14.43
C ASP A 77 -47.98 -10.71 -13.08
N THR A 78 -46.99 -11.36 -12.45
CA THR A 78 -47.19 -12.12 -11.20
C THR A 78 -46.80 -11.36 -9.94
N GLY A 79 -45.92 -10.36 -10.06
CA GLY A 79 -45.31 -9.66 -8.94
C GLY A 79 -44.26 -10.48 -8.18
N ILE A 80 -43.81 -11.62 -8.73
CA ILE A 80 -42.76 -12.46 -8.13
C ILE A 80 -41.39 -11.97 -8.58
N THR A 81 -40.49 -11.76 -7.61
CA THR A 81 -39.08 -11.44 -7.84
C THR A 81 -38.22 -12.69 -7.67
N TYR A 82 -37.41 -13.00 -8.68
CA TYR A 82 -36.51 -14.14 -8.74
C TYR A 82 -35.06 -13.66 -8.64
N ARG A 83 -34.17 -14.45 -8.04
CA ARG A 83 -32.71 -14.21 -8.08
C ARG A 83 -32.15 -14.70 -9.41
N VAL A 84 -31.37 -13.88 -10.11
CA VAL A 84 -30.72 -14.30 -11.37
C VAL A 84 -29.47 -15.10 -11.02
N THR A 85 -29.45 -16.40 -11.36
CA THR A 85 -28.40 -17.33 -10.92
C THR A 85 -27.63 -18.01 -12.05
N ALA A 86 -28.09 -17.89 -13.29
CA ALA A 86 -27.36 -18.42 -14.45
C ALA A 86 -27.52 -17.53 -15.68
N ILE A 87 -26.60 -17.69 -16.63
CA ILE A 87 -26.77 -17.26 -18.01
C ILE A 87 -27.07 -18.50 -18.83
N SER A 88 -28.17 -18.48 -19.58
CA SER A 88 -28.67 -19.62 -20.35
C SER A 88 -27.75 -20.07 -21.50
N TYR A 89 -28.01 -21.28 -21.99
CA TYR A 89 -27.50 -21.79 -23.26
C TYR A 89 -27.78 -20.79 -24.41
N ASP A 90 -26.77 -20.46 -25.23
CA ASP A 90 -26.85 -19.46 -26.32
C ASP A 90 -27.38 -18.06 -25.90
N GLY A 91 -27.41 -17.72 -24.59
CA GLY A 91 -28.19 -16.59 -24.04
C GLY A 91 -27.94 -15.20 -24.66
N PHE A 92 -26.69 -14.91 -25.02
CA PHE A 92 -26.20 -13.72 -25.73
C PHE A 92 -25.41 -14.09 -27.01
N HIS A 93 -25.68 -15.28 -27.59
CA HIS A 93 -24.98 -15.78 -28.77
C HIS A 93 -25.20 -14.87 -30.00
N GLY A 94 -24.11 -14.28 -30.53
CA GLY A 94 -24.15 -13.39 -31.70
C GLY A 94 -24.56 -11.95 -31.40
N CYS A 95 -24.42 -11.48 -30.15
CA CYS A 95 -24.70 -10.10 -29.75
C CYS A 95 -23.59 -9.11 -30.19
N ASP A 96 -23.33 -9.02 -31.50
CA ASP A 96 -22.22 -8.30 -32.14
C ASP A 96 -22.14 -6.79 -31.84
N LYS A 97 -23.18 -6.20 -31.25
CA LYS A 97 -23.25 -4.78 -30.88
C LYS A 97 -23.09 -4.51 -29.38
N MET A 98 -23.04 -5.54 -28.55
CA MET A 98 -22.86 -5.42 -27.10
C MET A 98 -21.39 -5.11 -26.81
N THR A 99 -21.08 -3.92 -26.29
CA THR A 99 -19.70 -3.44 -26.09
C THR A 99 -19.08 -3.98 -24.81
N SER A 100 -19.89 -4.17 -23.77
CA SER A 100 -19.50 -4.80 -22.50
C SER A 100 -20.71 -5.50 -21.88
N ILE A 101 -20.46 -6.41 -20.95
CA ILE A 101 -21.51 -6.97 -20.09
C ILE A 101 -21.05 -7.07 -18.64
N GLU A 102 -21.90 -6.62 -17.72
CA GLU A 102 -21.74 -6.83 -16.28
C GLU A 102 -22.55 -8.06 -15.83
N ILE A 103 -21.83 -9.04 -15.27
CA ILE A 103 -22.40 -10.23 -14.63
C ILE A 103 -22.39 -9.99 -13.10
N PRO A 104 -23.52 -10.13 -12.38
CA PRO A 104 -23.58 -9.90 -10.94
C PRO A 104 -23.18 -11.14 -10.13
N ASP A 105 -22.74 -10.94 -8.88
CA ASP A 105 -22.37 -11.98 -7.88
C ASP A 105 -23.52 -12.96 -7.51
N SER A 106 -24.70 -12.80 -8.12
CA SER A 106 -25.79 -13.76 -8.01
C SER A 106 -25.66 -14.93 -9.00
N VAL A 107 -24.99 -14.73 -10.13
CA VAL A 107 -24.79 -15.74 -11.18
C VAL A 107 -23.71 -16.73 -10.76
N THR A 108 -24.06 -18.02 -10.75
CA THR A 108 -23.13 -19.13 -10.46
C THR A 108 -22.82 -19.99 -11.66
N THR A 109 -23.56 -19.86 -12.76
CA THR A 109 -23.39 -20.67 -13.98
C THR A 109 -23.43 -19.81 -15.24
N ILE A 110 -22.47 -19.99 -16.14
CA ILE A 110 -22.51 -19.47 -17.52
C ILE A 110 -22.74 -20.65 -18.46
N GLY A 111 -23.80 -20.61 -19.26
CA GLY A 111 -24.21 -21.70 -20.15
C GLY A 111 -23.23 -21.98 -21.30
N GLU A 112 -23.39 -23.16 -21.91
CA GLU A 112 -22.70 -23.52 -23.16
C GLU A 112 -23.05 -22.49 -24.26
N LYS A 113 -22.03 -22.01 -24.98
CA LYS A 113 -22.13 -20.94 -25.99
C LYS A 113 -22.76 -19.62 -25.53
N ALA A 114 -22.91 -19.36 -24.23
CA ALA A 114 -23.65 -18.20 -23.70
C ALA A 114 -23.31 -16.84 -24.34
N PHE A 115 -22.06 -16.61 -24.75
CA PHE A 115 -21.57 -15.42 -25.43
C PHE A 115 -20.94 -15.71 -26.80
N SER A 116 -21.10 -16.92 -27.33
CA SER A 116 -20.38 -17.34 -28.53
C SER A 116 -20.70 -16.44 -29.73
N ASN A 117 -19.69 -16.10 -30.52
CA ASN A 117 -19.78 -15.15 -31.63
C ASN A 117 -20.31 -13.77 -31.19
N ALA A 118 -20.18 -13.33 -29.93
CA ALA A 118 -20.47 -11.95 -29.55
C ALA A 118 -19.29 -11.06 -29.96
N ASP A 119 -19.21 -10.67 -31.24
CA ASP A 119 -18.06 -9.92 -31.77
C ASP A 119 -17.95 -8.47 -31.23
N GLY A 120 -18.92 -8.00 -30.43
CA GLY A 120 -18.90 -6.66 -29.84
C GLY A 120 -18.05 -6.51 -28.57
N ILE A 121 -17.87 -7.58 -27.77
CA ILE A 121 -17.21 -7.48 -26.47
C ILE A 121 -15.68 -7.45 -26.60
N THR A 122 -15.05 -6.51 -25.89
CA THR A 122 -13.58 -6.32 -25.90
C THR A 122 -12.89 -6.88 -24.66
N SER A 123 -13.61 -7.02 -23.56
CA SER A 123 -13.21 -7.68 -22.31
C SER A 123 -14.44 -8.31 -21.64
N ILE A 124 -14.23 -9.30 -20.76
CA ILE A 124 -15.30 -9.76 -19.86
C ILE A 124 -14.74 -10.25 -18.52
N GLU A 125 -15.29 -9.72 -17.43
CA GLU A 125 -15.03 -10.17 -16.07
C GLU A 125 -15.95 -11.36 -15.75
N ILE A 126 -15.37 -12.51 -15.38
CA ILE A 126 -16.12 -13.66 -14.85
C ILE A 126 -16.12 -13.54 -13.31
N PRO A 127 -17.27 -13.32 -12.63
CA PRO A 127 -17.29 -13.14 -11.18
C PRO A 127 -16.91 -14.40 -10.39
N ASP A 128 -16.35 -14.22 -9.19
CA ASP A 128 -15.99 -15.30 -8.25
C ASP A 128 -17.17 -16.25 -7.93
N SER A 129 -18.41 -15.75 -8.01
CA SER A 129 -19.61 -16.55 -7.78
C SER A 129 -19.82 -17.65 -8.83
N VAL A 130 -19.24 -17.51 -10.03
CA VAL A 130 -19.32 -18.47 -11.13
C VAL A 130 -18.49 -19.70 -10.81
N THR A 131 -19.18 -20.83 -10.64
CA THR A 131 -18.60 -22.15 -10.31
C THR A 131 -18.83 -23.18 -11.42
N THR A 132 -19.41 -22.77 -12.54
CA THR A 132 -19.59 -23.59 -13.74
C THR A 132 -19.64 -22.70 -14.97
N VAL A 133 -18.81 -23.01 -15.97
CA VAL A 133 -18.84 -22.40 -17.30
C VAL A 133 -19.02 -23.53 -18.32
N GLY A 134 -19.94 -23.35 -19.28
CA GLY A 134 -20.22 -24.34 -20.31
C GLY A 134 -19.18 -24.33 -21.44
N PRO A 135 -19.06 -25.42 -22.22
CA PRO A 135 -18.21 -25.45 -23.40
C PRO A 135 -18.53 -24.32 -24.39
N SER A 136 -17.50 -23.90 -25.14
CA SER A 136 -17.61 -22.88 -26.19
C SER A 136 -18.23 -21.55 -25.74
N ALA A 137 -18.29 -21.22 -24.44
CA ALA A 137 -19.07 -20.07 -23.95
C ALA A 137 -18.68 -18.73 -24.60
N PHE A 138 -17.40 -18.54 -24.92
CA PHE A 138 -16.85 -17.39 -25.66
C PHE A 138 -16.25 -17.79 -27.01
N TRP A 139 -16.69 -18.93 -27.59
CA TRP A 139 -16.18 -19.40 -28.87
C TRP A 139 -16.43 -18.34 -29.95
N TYR A 140 -15.35 -17.94 -30.62
CA TYR A 140 -15.35 -16.95 -31.71
C TYR A 140 -15.73 -15.52 -31.30
N CYS A 141 -15.47 -15.08 -30.06
CA CYS A 141 -15.56 -13.65 -29.71
C CYS A 141 -14.32 -12.90 -30.26
N SER A 142 -14.37 -12.46 -31.52
CA SER A 142 -13.14 -12.15 -32.25
C SER A 142 -12.47 -10.81 -31.94
N ASN A 143 -13.14 -9.91 -31.21
CA ASN A 143 -12.58 -8.64 -30.68
C ASN A 143 -12.21 -8.68 -29.19
N LEU A 144 -12.34 -9.84 -28.53
CA LEU A 144 -12.07 -10.03 -27.11
C LEU A 144 -10.54 -10.04 -26.85
N GLN A 145 -10.04 -9.06 -26.10
CA GLN A 145 -8.61 -8.75 -25.93
C GLN A 145 -8.00 -9.30 -24.63
N SER A 146 -8.77 -9.29 -23.55
CA SER A 146 -8.42 -9.87 -22.25
C SER A 146 -9.63 -10.59 -21.64
N VAL A 147 -9.37 -11.70 -20.96
CA VAL A 147 -10.37 -12.40 -20.15
C VAL A 147 -9.67 -13.12 -19.00
N VAL A 148 -10.28 -13.10 -17.82
CA VAL A 148 -9.80 -13.89 -16.69
C VAL A 148 -10.88 -14.73 -16.02
N ILE A 149 -10.40 -15.87 -15.57
CA ILE A 149 -11.17 -17.02 -15.13
C ILE A 149 -10.85 -17.19 -13.65
N PRO A 150 -11.76 -16.88 -12.71
CA PRO A 150 -11.49 -16.97 -11.28
C PRO A 150 -11.29 -18.43 -10.86
N GLY A 151 -10.53 -18.64 -9.77
CA GLY A 151 -10.24 -19.99 -9.24
C GLY A 151 -11.49 -20.84 -8.97
N SER A 152 -12.61 -20.20 -8.65
CA SER A 152 -13.91 -20.83 -8.40
C SER A 152 -14.51 -21.58 -9.60
N VAL A 153 -14.11 -21.28 -10.83
CA VAL A 153 -14.55 -22.01 -12.04
C VAL A 153 -14.07 -23.46 -12.02
N GLY A 154 -12.91 -23.75 -11.42
CA GLY A 154 -12.37 -25.10 -11.18
C GLY A 154 -11.91 -25.89 -12.42
N VAL A 155 -12.63 -25.78 -13.53
CA VAL A 155 -12.37 -26.44 -14.82
C VAL A 155 -12.65 -25.46 -15.94
N ILE A 156 -11.65 -25.14 -16.76
CA ILE A 156 -11.87 -24.47 -18.04
C ILE A 156 -12.43 -25.51 -19.03
N PRO A 157 -13.66 -25.34 -19.55
CA PRO A 157 -14.31 -26.30 -20.43
C PRO A 157 -13.75 -26.25 -21.86
N ASP A 158 -14.13 -27.25 -22.66
CA ASP A 158 -13.73 -27.38 -24.06
C ASP A 158 -14.11 -26.15 -24.90
N GLU A 159 -13.21 -25.77 -25.81
CA GLU A 159 -13.35 -24.67 -26.77
C GLU A 159 -13.67 -23.27 -26.16
N LEU A 160 -13.50 -23.04 -24.85
CA LEU A 160 -14.05 -21.87 -24.15
C LEU A 160 -13.78 -20.53 -24.85
N PHE A 161 -12.53 -20.23 -25.20
CA PHE A 161 -12.09 -19.02 -25.90
C PHE A 161 -11.57 -19.31 -27.30
N ARG A 162 -11.91 -20.46 -27.87
CA ARG A 162 -11.40 -20.88 -29.18
C ARG A 162 -11.74 -19.83 -30.24
N SER A 163 -10.74 -19.44 -31.03
CA SER A 163 -10.84 -18.39 -32.05
C SER A 163 -11.15 -16.97 -31.55
N CYS A 164 -10.83 -16.64 -30.29
CA CYS A 164 -10.74 -15.24 -29.84
C CYS A 164 -9.44 -14.60 -30.38
N LYS A 165 -9.50 -14.15 -31.65
CA LYS A 165 -8.29 -13.90 -32.46
C LYS A 165 -7.38 -12.78 -31.96
N VAL A 166 -7.91 -11.81 -31.21
CA VAL A 166 -7.16 -10.68 -30.64
C VAL A 166 -6.90 -10.81 -29.14
N LEU A 167 -7.22 -11.97 -28.54
CA LEU A 167 -6.98 -12.26 -27.13
C LEU A 167 -5.47 -12.31 -26.88
N THR A 168 -4.94 -11.28 -26.23
CA THR A 168 -3.49 -11.13 -25.96
C THR A 168 -3.10 -11.62 -24.57
N ASN A 169 -4.02 -11.47 -23.61
CA ASN A 169 -3.79 -11.75 -22.20
C ASN A 169 -4.88 -12.67 -21.66
N VAL A 170 -4.46 -13.79 -21.08
CA VAL A 170 -5.32 -14.70 -20.31
C VAL A 170 -4.67 -14.95 -18.96
N VAL A 171 -5.49 -14.95 -17.92
CA VAL A 171 -5.09 -15.38 -16.58
C VAL A 171 -6.08 -16.42 -16.09
N ILE A 172 -5.55 -17.38 -15.35
CA ILE A 172 -6.28 -18.50 -14.79
C ILE A 172 -6.03 -18.47 -13.27
N GLY A 173 -7.08 -18.31 -12.48
CA GLY A 173 -6.97 -18.17 -11.01
C GLY A 173 -6.60 -19.47 -10.31
N ASN A 174 -5.83 -19.37 -9.22
CA ASN A 174 -5.51 -20.50 -8.35
C ASN A 174 -6.80 -21.14 -7.81
N GLY A 175 -6.96 -22.44 -8.05
CA GLY A 175 -8.21 -23.20 -7.89
C GLY A 175 -8.69 -23.86 -9.18
N VAL A 176 -8.29 -23.36 -10.36
CA VAL A 176 -8.49 -24.09 -11.61
C VAL A 176 -7.52 -25.26 -11.71
N THR A 177 -8.05 -26.44 -12.01
CA THR A 177 -7.31 -27.72 -12.02
C THR A 177 -7.17 -28.34 -13.41
N HIS A 178 -8.06 -27.98 -14.35
CA HIS A 178 -8.14 -28.58 -15.69
C HIS A 178 -8.33 -27.51 -16.78
N ILE A 179 -7.61 -27.63 -17.90
CA ILE A 179 -7.83 -26.87 -19.15
C ILE A 179 -8.40 -27.80 -20.22
N GLY A 180 -9.58 -27.48 -20.76
CA GLY A 180 -10.31 -28.26 -21.76
C GLY A 180 -9.64 -28.41 -23.12
N TYR A 181 -10.19 -29.29 -23.94
CA TYR A 181 -9.77 -29.49 -25.33
C TYR A 181 -9.96 -28.20 -26.14
N TYR A 182 -8.95 -27.82 -26.93
CA TYR A 182 -8.96 -26.59 -27.76
C TYR A 182 -9.29 -25.27 -27.02
N ALA A 183 -9.14 -25.20 -25.68
CA ALA A 183 -9.66 -24.09 -24.86
C ALA A 183 -9.26 -22.68 -25.35
N PHE A 184 -8.04 -22.51 -25.84
CA PHE A 184 -7.49 -21.26 -26.41
C PHE A 184 -7.00 -21.44 -27.85
N ALA A 185 -7.50 -22.46 -28.56
CA ALA A 185 -7.04 -22.76 -29.91
C ALA A 185 -7.43 -21.63 -30.90
N PHE A 186 -6.52 -21.28 -31.82
CA PHE A 186 -6.65 -20.19 -32.79
C PHE A 186 -6.75 -18.78 -32.16
N CYS A 187 -6.24 -18.59 -30.94
CA CYS A 187 -6.02 -17.28 -30.34
C CYS A 187 -4.69 -16.68 -30.85
N TYR A 188 -4.68 -16.26 -32.12
CA TYR A 188 -3.49 -15.83 -32.87
C TYR A 188 -2.73 -14.61 -32.30
N ALA A 189 -3.25 -13.94 -31.28
CA ALA A 189 -2.59 -12.82 -30.60
C ALA A 189 -2.10 -13.16 -29.17
N LEU A 190 -2.34 -14.39 -28.69
CA LEU A 190 -2.09 -14.78 -27.30
C LEU A 190 -0.59 -15.02 -27.07
N THR A 191 0.11 -14.01 -26.55
CA THR A 191 1.57 -14.00 -26.33
C THR A 191 2.00 -14.60 -24.99
N SER A 192 1.12 -14.59 -24.00
CA SER A 192 1.39 -15.06 -22.63
C SER A 192 0.12 -15.56 -21.94
N VAL A 193 0.25 -16.60 -21.10
CA VAL A 193 -0.84 -17.15 -20.27
C VAL A 193 -0.28 -17.50 -18.90
N THR A 194 -0.81 -16.92 -17.82
CA THR A 194 -0.47 -17.34 -16.46
C THR A 194 -1.14 -18.67 -16.15
N ILE A 195 -0.36 -19.70 -15.80
CA ILE A 195 -0.86 -21.01 -15.39
C ILE A 195 -0.72 -21.15 -13.87
N PRO A 196 -1.80 -21.46 -13.11
CA PRO A 196 -1.75 -21.58 -11.66
C PRO A 196 -1.09 -22.88 -11.22
N ASP A 197 -0.42 -22.87 -10.07
CA ASP A 197 0.23 -24.05 -9.50
C ASP A 197 -0.77 -25.17 -9.13
N SER A 198 -2.06 -24.83 -9.00
CA SER A 198 -3.18 -25.78 -8.81
C SER A 198 -3.53 -26.62 -10.05
N LEU A 199 -2.94 -26.37 -11.23
CA LEU A 199 -3.30 -27.07 -12.46
C LEU A 199 -2.70 -28.49 -12.53
N THR A 200 -3.52 -29.48 -12.88
CA THR A 200 -3.11 -30.89 -13.03
C THR A 200 -3.29 -31.46 -14.44
N TRP A 201 -4.17 -30.88 -15.26
CA TRP A 201 -4.48 -31.41 -16.59
C TRP A 201 -4.61 -30.32 -17.67
N ILE A 202 -4.00 -30.55 -18.83
CA ILE A 202 -4.15 -29.73 -20.04
C ILE A 202 -4.61 -30.62 -21.20
N GLY A 203 -5.78 -30.31 -21.78
CA GLY A 203 -6.39 -31.06 -22.88
C GLY A 203 -5.65 -30.94 -24.22
N ASN A 204 -5.98 -31.83 -25.16
CA ASN A 204 -5.42 -31.78 -26.52
C ASN A 204 -5.69 -30.42 -27.19
N TYR A 205 -4.72 -29.92 -27.96
CA TYR A 205 -4.83 -28.66 -28.73
C TYR A 205 -5.13 -27.41 -27.89
N ALA A 206 -4.93 -27.42 -26.56
CA ALA A 206 -5.37 -26.34 -25.67
C ALA A 206 -4.85 -24.94 -26.06
N PHE A 207 -3.62 -24.83 -26.62
CA PHE A 207 -2.99 -23.59 -27.07
C PHE A 207 -2.59 -23.65 -28.56
N ASP A 208 -3.23 -24.50 -29.36
CA ASP A 208 -3.05 -24.65 -30.80
C ASP A 208 -3.20 -23.31 -31.57
N TYR A 209 -2.32 -23.01 -32.52
CA TYR A 209 -2.28 -21.72 -33.26
C TYR A 209 -2.24 -20.45 -32.38
N THR A 210 -1.52 -20.47 -31.25
CA THR A 210 -1.26 -19.27 -30.41
C THR A 210 0.07 -18.57 -30.72
N ALA A 211 0.21 -17.32 -30.25
CA ALA A 211 1.40 -16.48 -30.44
C ALA A 211 2.42 -16.56 -29.30
N LEU A 212 2.29 -17.55 -28.40
CA LEU A 212 3.12 -17.72 -27.20
C LEU A 212 4.61 -17.70 -27.54
N GLU A 213 5.38 -16.82 -26.89
CA GLU A 213 6.85 -16.78 -27.05
C GLU A 213 7.55 -17.73 -26.07
N SER A 214 6.98 -17.87 -24.87
CA SER A 214 7.33 -18.85 -23.85
C SER A 214 6.11 -19.24 -23.00
N ILE A 215 6.21 -20.35 -22.24
CA ILE A 215 5.21 -20.73 -21.24
C ILE A 215 5.85 -21.52 -20.09
N VAL A 216 5.32 -21.34 -18.88
CA VAL A 216 5.63 -22.13 -17.68
C VAL A 216 4.56 -23.20 -17.47
N ILE A 217 4.99 -24.44 -17.23
CA ILE A 217 4.16 -25.57 -16.82
C ILE A 217 4.47 -25.86 -15.34
N PRO A 218 3.53 -25.61 -14.42
CA PRO A 218 3.77 -25.76 -12.98
C PRO A 218 3.90 -27.22 -12.56
N ALA A 219 4.35 -27.44 -11.32
CA ALA A 219 4.82 -28.75 -10.87
C ALA A 219 3.73 -29.82 -10.71
N GLY A 220 2.45 -29.41 -10.63
CA GLY A 220 1.30 -30.30 -10.48
C GLY A 220 0.74 -30.90 -11.77
N VAL A 221 1.24 -30.50 -12.96
CA VAL A 221 0.67 -30.92 -14.26
C VAL A 221 1.07 -32.36 -14.62
N ASP A 222 0.37 -33.33 -14.03
CA ASP A 222 0.56 -34.77 -14.27
C ASP A 222 0.30 -35.21 -15.72
N THR A 223 -0.46 -34.44 -16.52
CA THR A 223 -0.87 -34.87 -17.87
C THR A 223 -1.02 -33.71 -18.87
N LEU A 224 -0.34 -33.87 -20.01
CA LEU A 224 -0.48 -33.06 -21.22
C LEU A 224 -1.19 -33.83 -22.34
N GLY A 225 -2.17 -33.18 -22.97
CA GLY A 225 -2.80 -33.68 -24.17
C GLY A 225 -1.89 -33.68 -25.40
N LYS A 226 -2.43 -34.18 -26.51
CA LYS A 226 -1.78 -34.18 -27.82
C LYS A 226 -1.79 -32.77 -28.41
N SER A 227 -0.75 -32.40 -29.16
CA SER A 227 -0.75 -31.16 -29.95
C SER A 227 -1.06 -29.88 -29.16
N VAL A 228 -0.74 -29.85 -27.86
CA VAL A 228 -1.08 -28.74 -26.95
C VAL A 228 -0.55 -27.39 -27.48
N PHE A 229 0.61 -27.40 -28.13
CA PHE A 229 1.24 -26.25 -28.77
C PHE A 229 1.39 -26.45 -30.28
N GLU A 230 0.39 -27.04 -30.95
CA GLU A 230 0.45 -27.20 -32.41
C GLU A 230 0.44 -25.84 -33.14
N ASP A 231 1.31 -25.71 -34.14
CA ASP A 231 1.55 -24.51 -34.96
C ASP A 231 1.79 -23.19 -34.16
N CYS A 232 2.23 -23.27 -32.90
CA CYS A 232 2.74 -22.14 -32.10
C CYS A 232 4.06 -21.60 -32.68
N ALA A 233 3.98 -20.83 -33.76
CA ALA A 233 5.12 -20.40 -34.58
C ALA A 233 6.11 -19.47 -33.85
N ASN A 234 5.70 -18.83 -32.75
CA ASN A 234 6.55 -17.96 -31.94
C ASN A 234 7.26 -18.71 -30.80
N LEU A 235 6.87 -19.94 -30.47
CA LEU A 235 7.24 -20.57 -29.20
C LEU A 235 8.72 -20.97 -29.17
N THR A 236 9.50 -20.25 -28.38
CA THR A 236 10.95 -20.44 -28.24
C THR A 236 11.33 -21.30 -27.06
N SER A 237 10.55 -21.27 -25.97
CA SER A 237 10.94 -21.83 -24.67
C SER A 237 9.73 -22.37 -23.91
N VAL A 238 9.84 -23.59 -23.37
CA VAL A 238 8.84 -24.17 -22.47
C VAL A 238 9.53 -24.63 -21.20
N TYR A 239 9.06 -24.17 -20.04
CA TYR A 239 9.68 -24.43 -18.73
C TYR A 239 8.81 -25.35 -17.90
N PHE A 240 9.29 -26.55 -17.60
CA PHE A 240 8.63 -27.48 -16.68
C PHE A 240 9.20 -27.34 -15.26
N MET A 241 8.32 -27.18 -14.28
CA MET A 241 8.69 -27.08 -12.86
C MET A 241 8.66 -28.43 -12.13
N GLY A 242 7.94 -29.42 -12.66
CA GLY A 242 7.72 -30.74 -12.07
C GLY A 242 8.39 -31.91 -12.80
N ASP A 243 7.83 -33.10 -12.58
CA ASP A 243 8.16 -34.32 -13.32
C ASP A 243 7.68 -34.27 -14.78
N VAL A 244 8.10 -35.25 -15.59
CA VAL A 244 7.61 -35.40 -16.97
C VAL A 244 6.11 -35.76 -16.96
N PRO A 245 5.22 -34.97 -17.58
CA PRO A 245 3.81 -35.32 -17.66
C PRO A 245 3.58 -36.57 -18.51
N ALA A 246 2.54 -37.34 -18.21
CA ALA A 246 2.30 -38.64 -18.85
C ALA A 246 2.15 -38.53 -20.38
N ASP A 247 3.00 -39.26 -21.13
CA ASP A 247 2.96 -39.26 -22.60
C ASP A 247 1.65 -39.85 -23.15
N THR A 248 1.00 -39.11 -24.05
CA THR A 248 -0.21 -39.54 -24.78
C THR A 248 0.09 -40.09 -26.19
N GLY A 249 1.37 -40.18 -26.55
CA GLY A 249 1.93 -40.92 -27.69
C GLY A 249 2.03 -40.14 -29.00
N TRP A 250 1.87 -38.81 -28.97
CA TRP A 250 1.88 -37.92 -30.15
C TRP A 250 2.45 -36.55 -29.77
N THR A 251 3.21 -35.94 -30.67
CA THR A 251 4.03 -34.75 -30.38
C THR A 251 3.21 -33.55 -29.89
N ILE A 252 3.51 -33.06 -28.69
CA ILE A 252 2.88 -31.84 -28.13
C ILE A 252 3.29 -30.55 -28.85
N TYR A 253 4.32 -30.61 -29.70
CA TYR A 253 4.99 -29.50 -30.38
C TYR A 253 4.92 -29.64 -31.92
N TRP A 254 3.82 -30.11 -32.51
CA TRP A 254 3.73 -30.15 -33.98
C TRP A 254 3.79 -28.72 -34.55
N GLY A 255 4.45 -28.51 -35.70
CA GLY A 255 4.56 -27.18 -36.33
C GLY A 255 5.49 -26.14 -35.67
N THR A 256 5.86 -26.27 -34.39
CA THR A 256 6.66 -25.23 -33.69
C THR A 256 8.14 -25.17 -34.14
N PRO A 257 8.85 -24.04 -33.94
CA PRO A 257 10.21 -23.82 -34.45
C PRO A 257 11.26 -24.87 -34.02
N GLU A 258 12.16 -25.30 -34.92
CA GLU A 258 13.30 -26.18 -34.63
C GLU A 258 14.30 -25.61 -33.59
N THR A 259 14.14 -24.33 -33.24
CA THR A 259 14.87 -23.62 -32.18
C THR A 259 14.25 -23.77 -30.79
N LEU A 260 13.02 -24.30 -30.66
CA LEU A 260 12.33 -24.45 -29.38
C LEU A 260 13.19 -25.26 -28.37
N LEU A 261 13.34 -24.68 -27.18
CA LEU A 261 14.03 -25.27 -26.03
C LEU A 261 13.02 -25.72 -24.97
N THR A 262 13.13 -26.97 -24.53
CA THR A 262 12.38 -27.48 -23.37
C THR A 262 13.29 -27.48 -22.16
N TYR A 263 12.97 -26.66 -21.17
CA TYR A 263 13.70 -26.55 -19.90
C TYR A 263 13.05 -27.40 -18.83
N TYR A 264 13.88 -28.07 -18.01
CA TYR A 264 13.44 -28.91 -16.91
C TYR A 264 14.40 -28.81 -15.71
N PRO A 265 13.97 -29.22 -14.49
CA PRO A 265 14.76 -29.03 -13.28
C PRO A 265 16.02 -29.92 -13.26
N VAL A 266 17.17 -29.31 -12.94
CA VAL A 266 18.44 -30.04 -12.77
C VAL A 266 18.29 -31.20 -11.77
N GLY A 267 18.64 -32.42 -12.21
CA GLY A 267 18.61 -33.62 -11.37
C GLY A 267 17.23 -34.27 -11.22
N ASN A 268 16.22 -33.85 -11.99
CA ASN A 268 14.96 -34.56 -12.03
C ASN A 268 15.11 -35.91 -12.78
N ALA A 269 14.90 -37.01 -12.06
CA ALA A 269 15.06 -38.37 -12.55
C ALA A 269 14.01 -38.83 -13.58
N SER A 270 12.82 -38.22 -13.63
CA SER A 270 11.82 -38.55 -14.66
C SER A 270 12.27 -38.03 -16.03
N TRP A 271 12.69 -36.76 -16.09
CA TRP A 271 13.26 -36.15 -17.30
C TRP A 271 14.52 -36.88 -17.76
N GLU A 272 15.43 -37.22 -16.84
CA GLU A 272 16.64 -37.98 -17.18
C GLU A 272 16.34 -39.39 -17.73
N ALA A 273 15.26 -40.04 -17.30
CA ALA A 273 14.83 -41.34 -17.85
C ALA A 273 14.17 -41.21 -19.23
N GLU A 274 13.26 -40.24 -19.40
CA GLU A 274 12.48 -40.04 -20.64
C GLU A 274 13.33 -39.56 -21.82
N ILE A 275 14.37 -38.76 -21.55
CA ILE A 275 15.41 -38.40 -22.53
C ILE A 275 16.22 -39.64 -22.96
N VAL A 276 16.44 -40.59 -22.05
CA VAL A 276 17.22 -41.81 -22.28
C VAL A 276 16.44 -42.89 -23.03
N ASP A 277 15.16 -43.13 -22.74
CA ASP A 277 14.35 -44.07 -23.54
C ASP A 277 13.92 -43.41 -24.87
N GLY A 278 13.46 -42.17 -24.79
CA GLY A 278 13.40 -41.23 -25.90
C GLY A 278 12.03 -40.88 -26.45
N MET A 279 10.98 -41.01 -25.65
CA MET A 279 9.62 -40.61 -26.03
C MET A 279 9.52 -39.09 -26.28
N TRP A 280 10.42 -38.30 -25.69
CA TRP A 280 10.50 -36.83 -25.83
C TRP A 280 11.61 -36.32 -26.79
N ARG A 281 12.14 -37.17 -27.70
CA ARG A 281 13.39 -36.90 -28.45
C ARG A 281 13.38 -35.80 -29.51
N ASP A 282 12.23 -35.29 -29.94
CA ASP A 282 12.14 -34.44 -31.15
C ASP A 282 12.54 -32.97 -30.95
N ARG A 283 12.90 -32.54 -29.73
CA ARG A 283 13.31 -31.16 -29.41
C ARG A 283 14.61 -31.08 -28.60
N LYS A 284 15.20 -29.88 -28.54
CA LYS A 284 16.38 -29.60 -27.73
C LYS A 284 15.97 -29.39 -26.28
N VAL A 285 16.29 -30.35 -25.43
CA VAL A 285 16.11 -30.24 -23.98
C VAL A 285 17.32 -29.55 -23.33
N ALA A 286 17.10 -28.79 -22.25
CA ALA A 286 18.14 -28.09 -21.52
C ALA A 286 17.89 -28.12 -20.00
N ASN A 287 18.88 -28.57 -19.23
CA ASN A 287 18.86 -28.45 -17.78
C ASN A 287 18.84 -26.98 -17.35
N TRP A 288 18.00 -26.64 -16.38
CA TRP A 288 17.99 -25.31 -15.76
C TRP A 288 17.98 -25.42 -14.23
N THR A 289 18.84 -24.63 -13.57
CA THR A 289 18.91 -24.52 -12.11
C THR A 289 17.82 -23.58 -11.60
N PRO A 290 17.02 -23.94 -10.58
CA PRO A 290 15.90 -23.12 -10.09
C PRO A 290 16.36 -21.89 -9.30
N ALA A 291 16.90 -20.91 -10.02
CA ALA A 291 16.67 -19.50 -9.78
C ALA A 291 15.85 -19.02 -10.99
N PRO A 292 14.59 -18.58 -10.83
CA PRO A 292 13.75 -18.09 -11.91
C PRO A 292 14.52 -17.18 -12.87
N PRO A 293 14.39 -17.32 -14.22
CA PRO A 293 14.52 -16.14 -15.03
C PRO A 293 13.52 -15.14 -14.47
N GLN A 294 14.01 -14.07 -13.83
CA GLN A 294 13.14 -12.97 -13.46
C GLN A 294 12.55 -12.46 -14.78
N PRO A 295 11.22 -12.39 -14.96
CA PRO A 295 10.66 -11.65 -16.07
C PRO A 295 11.22 -10.22 -15.99
N GLU A 296 11.65 -9.65 -17.12
CA GLU A 296 12.41 -8.39 -17.11
C GLU A 296 11.57 -7.15 -16.72
N ASP A 297 10.30 -7.35 -16.40
CA ASP A 297 9.47 -6.51 -15.54
C ASP A 297 8.84 -7.37 -14.42
N PRO A 298 8.85 -6.93 -13.15
CA PRO A 298 7.94 -7.48 -12.14
C PRO A 298 6.49 -7.12 -12.48
N PRO A 299 5.48 -7.89 -12.01
CA PRO A 299 4.09 -7.69 -12.40
C PRO A 299 3.58 -6.29 -12.01
N LYS A 300 3.23 -5.47 -13.01
CA LYS A 300 2.75 -4.09 -12.79
C LYS A 300 1.26 -4.10 -12.52
N ILE A 301 0.87 -3.36 -11.48
CA ILE A 301 -0.53 -3.06 -11.16
C ILE A 301 -0.90 -1.75 -11.85
N GLU A 302 -1.79 -1.81 -12.83
CA GLU A 302 -2.42 -0.63 -13.44
C GLU A 302 -3.82 -0.47 -12.85
N TYR A 303 -4.28 0.75 -12.64
CA TYR A 303 -5.61 0.97 -12.06
C TYR A 303 -6.42 2.05 -12.79
N ILE A 304 -7.74 1.90 -12.77
CA ILE A 304 -8.70 2.85 -13.35
C ILE A 304 -9.71 3.22 -12.28
N VAL A 305 -9.88 4.52 -12.04
CA VAL A 305 -10.90 5.07 -11.14
C VAL A 305 -12.02 5.69 -11.97
N SER A 306 -13.26 5.20 -11.79
CA SER A 306 -14.44 5.74 -12.47
C SER A 306 -15.66 5.66 -11.54
N ASN A 307 -16.47 6.72 -11.47
CA ASN A 307 -17.79 6.72 -10.80
C ASN A 307 -17.84 6.16 -9.34
N LYS A 308 -16.73 6.23 -8.58
CA LYS A 308 -16.51 5.64 -7.24
C LYS A 308 -16.22 4.14 -7.19
N GLU A 309 -15.80 3.56 -8.29
CA GLU A 309 -15.29 2.20 -8.36
C GLU A 309 -13.80 2.23 -8.75
N LEU A 310 -13.02 1.33 -8.14
CA LEU A 310 -11.58 1.17 -8.33
C LEU A 310 -11.33 -0.19 -8.98
N ILE A 311 -10.82 -0.18 -10.21
CA ILE A 311 -10.49 -1.37 -10.99
C ILE A 311 -8.96 -1.57 -10.95
N LEU A 312 -8.52 -2.78 -10.59
CA LEU A 312 -7.10 -3.15 -10.46
C LEU A 312 -6.71 -4.23 -11.48
N ASN A 313 -5.88 -3.89 -12.46
CA ASN A 313 -5.37 -4.77 -13.51
C ASN A 313 -3.93 -5.20 -13.23
N PHE A 314 -3.54 -6.42 -13.61
CA PHE A 314 -2.21 -6.97 -13.34
C PHE A 314 -1.57 -7.54 -14.62
N THR A 315 -0.38 -7.06 -14.96
CA THR A 315 0.49 -7.63 -16.02
C THR A 315 1.46 -8.67 -15.43
N GLY A 316 1.94 -9.64 -16.22
CA GLY A 316 2.95 -10.64 -15.81
C GLY A 316 2.41 -11.87 -15.06
N ASP A 317 3.30 -12.77 -14.62
CA ASP A 317 2.97 -14.03 -13.96
C ASP A 317 3.17 -14.00 -12.42
N LEU A 318 2.52 -14.93 -11.71
CA LEU A 318 2.53 -15.06 -10.25
C LEU A 318 2.75 -16.53 -9.84
N TYR A 319 3.26 -16.78 -8.63
CA TYR A 319 3.62 -18.12 -8.11
C TYR A 319 3.06 -18.34 -6.69
N GLU A 320 2.73 -19.58 -6.31
CA GLU A 320 2.19 -19.93 -4.98
C GLU A 320 3.25 -20.09 -3.86
N SER A 321 2.81 -19.96 -2.59
CA SER A 321 3.49 -20.45 -1.37
C SER A 321 2.50 -20.40 -0.19
N ASP A 322 2.72 -21.24 0.83
CA ASP A 322 1.71 -21.76 1.79
C ASP A 322 0.97 -20.75 2.72
N ASP A 323 1.31 -19.46 2.73
CA ASP A 323 0.82 -18.46 3.70
C ASP A 323 -0.28 -17.52 3.13
N ALA A 324 -1.56 -17.90 3.28
CA ALA A 324 -2.70 -17.16 2.71
C ALA A 324 -3.19 -15.95 3.55
N VAL A 325 -3.49 -14.83 2.86
CA VAL A 325 -3.98 -13.57 3.45
C VAL A 325 -5.52 -13.44 3.37
N ASN A 326 -6.14 -12.80 4.37
CA ASN A 326 -7.61 -12.67 4.48
C ASN A 326 -8.17 -11.44 3.73
N TRP A 327 -9.00 -11.70 2.71
CA TRP A 327 -9.64 -10.74 1.83
C TRP A 327 -10.45 -9.63 2.50
N THR A 328 -11.13 -9.89 3.63
CA THR A 328 -11.98 -8.87 4.28
C THR A 328 -11.20 -7.65 4.76
N LYS A 329 -9.87 -7.76 4.94
CA LYS A 329 -9.01 -6.61 5.22
C LYS A 329 -8.86 -5.67 4.02
N VAL A 330 -8.83 -6.20 2.80
CA VAL A 330 -8.65 -5.41 1.57
C VAL A 330 -9.86 -4.52 1.32
N GLU A 331 -11.07 -5.08 1.38
CA GLU A 331 -12.33 -4.33 1.23
C GLU A 331 -12.49 -3.22 2.30
N SER A 332 -11.97 -3.43 3.51
CA SER A 332 -12.01 -2.41 4.57
C SER A 332 -11.02 -1.25 4.37
N ALA A 333 -9.94 -1.45 3.62
CA ALA A 333 -8.88 -0.46 3.41
C ALA A 333 -9.15 0.53 2.26
N VAL A 334 -10.18 0.27 1.44
CA VAL A 334 -10.42 0.95 0.14
C VAL A 334 -11.73 1.76 0.09
N SER A 335 -12.48 1.77 1.19
CA SER A 335 -13.69 2.60 1.36
C SER A 335 -13.35 4.10 1.23
N PRO A 336 -14.14 4.94 0.52
CA PRO A 336 -15.52 4.72 0.09
C PRO A 336 -15.68 4.14 -1.33
N TYR A 337 -14.61 3.67 -1.95
CA TYR A 337 -14.70 3.05 -3.28
C TYR A 337 -15.19 1.60 -3.15
N LYS A 338 -16.00 1.16 -4.12
CA LYS A 338 -16.11 -0.29 -4.37
C LYS A 338 -14.86 -0.72 -5.13
N VAL A 339 -14.13 -1.69 -4.61
CA VAL A 339 -13.10 -2.38 -5.41
C VAL A 339 -13.77 -3.44 -6.25
N LYS A 340 -13.48 -3.40 -7.54
CA LYS A 340 -13.74 -4.48 -8.49
C LYS A 340 -12.37 -4.96 -8.96
N MET A 341 -12.05 -6.24 -8.76
CA MET A 341 -10.77 -6.72 -9.30
C MET A 341 -10.88 -6.73 -10.82
N GLY A 342 -9.96 -6.05 -11.49
CA GLY A 342 -9.73 -6.31 -12.89
C GLY A 342 -9.12 -7.70 -13.00
N ASP A 343 -9.97 -8.68 -13.31
CA ASP A 343 -9.53 -9.87 -14.02
C ASP A 343 -8.30 -10.57 -13.37
N ARG A 344 -8.27 -10.84 -12.04
CA ARG A 344 -7.32 -11.78 -11.38
C ARG A 344 -7.79 -12.20 -9.99
N LYS A 345 -8.32 -13.41 -9.82
CA LYS A 345 -8.76 -13.93 -8.51
C LYS A 345 -8.17 -15.32 -8.22
N GLN A 346 -7.02 -15.36 -7.55
CA GLN A 346 -6.88 -15.86 -6.15
C GLN A 346 -5.41 -16.10 -5.72
N PHE A 347 -5.13 -15.72 -4.46
CA PHE A 347 -3.93 -15.97 -3.62
C PHE A 347 -2.54 -15.50 -4.09
N PHE A 348 -1.76 -15.02 -3.12
CA PHE A 348 -0.40 -14.51 -3.23
C PHE A 348 0.45 -15.11 -2.10
N CYS A 349 1.76 -15.22 -2.32
CA CYS A 349 2.73 -15.11 -1.23
C CYS A 349 3.83 -14.12 -1.63
N VAL A 350 3.95 -13.01 -0.91
CA VAL A 350 5.08 -12.09 -1.07
C VAL A 350 6.10 -12.44 0.02
N LYS A 351 7.23 -13.02 -0.39
CA LYS A 351 8.29 -13.43 0.52
C LYS A 351 8.94 -12.19 1.14
N GLU A 352 8.64 -11.99 2.43
CA GLU A 352 9.00 -10.79 3.21
C GLU A 352 8.56 -9.47 2.56
N ALA A 353 7.24 -9.32 2.39
CA ALA A 353 6.62 -8.00 2.47
C ALA A 353 6.64 -7.47 3.92
N SER A 354 7.85 -7.17 4.43
CA SER A 354 8.02 -6.23 5.54
C SER A 354 7.51 -4.87 5.06
N SER A 355 6.28 -4.55 5.45
CA SER A 355 5.39 -3.54 4.87
C SER A 355 5.20 -3.60 3.35
N VAL A 356 4.09 -4.24 2.92
CA VAL A 356 3.29 -3.61 1.86
C VAL A 356 2.82 -2.26 2.43
N PRO A 357 3.06 -1.11 1.78
CA PRO A 357 2.54 0.16 2.26
C PRO A 357 1.00 0.19 2.17
N GLU A 358 0.39 1.10 2.90
CA GLU A 358 -0.99 1.50 2.64
C GLU A 358 -1.00 2.39 1.38
N ASP A 359 -0.94 1.73 0.21
CA ASP A 359 -1.04 2.31 -1.13
C ASP A 359 -2.48 2.84 -1.41
N GLN A 360 -2.89 3.77 -0.57
CA GLN A 360 -3.57 5.00 -0.97
C GLN A 360 -2.90 5.57 -2.25
N VAL A 361 -3.62 6.40 -3.02
CA VAL A 361 -3.33 6.65 -4.44
C VAL A 361 -1.95 7.28 -4.71
N LEU A 362 -0.97 6.46 -5.08
CA LEU A 362 0.34 6.93 -5.57
C LEU A 362 0.21 7.60 -6.94
N PRO A 363 0.97 8.68 -7.22
CA PRO A 363 0.92 9.36 -8.51
C PRO A 363 1.43 8.46 -9.64
N GLY A 364 0.92 8.65 -10.86
CA GLY A 364 1.41 7.94 -12.05
C GLY A 364 2.87 8.24 -12.40
N GLU A 365 3.43 7.55 -13.41
CA GLU A 365 4.83 7.74 -13.84
C GLU A 365 5.20 9.22 -14.14
N ASN A 366 4.22 10.00 -14.58
CA ASN A 366 4.26 11.45 -14.52
C ASN A 366 2.92 11.90 -13.95
N ALA A 367 2.92 12.80 -12.98
CA ALA A 367 1.71 13.25 -12.30
C ALA A 367 1.69 14.76 -12.08
N VAL A 368 0.47 15.29 -11.92
CA VAL A 368 0.18 16.71 -11.78
C VAL A 368 -0.59 16.90 -10.48
N ILE A 369 0.02 17.59 -9.52
CA ILE A 369 -0.53 17.84 -8.19
C ILE A 369 -1.17 19.23 -8.18
N SER A 370 -2.49 19.30 -8.22
CA SER A 370 -3.23 20.57 -8.30
C SER A 370 -3.37 21.25 -6.93
N LEU A 371 -2.55 22.28 -6.72
CA LEU A 371 -2.47 23.05 -5.47
C LEU A 371 -3.60 24.10 -5.35
N PRO A 372 -3.86 24.62 -4.13
CA PRO A 372 -4.86 25.66 -3.91
C PRO A 372 -4.70 26.88 -4.82
N GLY A 373 -5.78 27.24 -5.53
CA GLY A 373 -5.80 28.37 -6.46
C GLY A 373 -5.50 28.04 -7.92
N ASN A 374 -5.59 26.75 -8.31
CA ASN A 374 -5.35 26.24 -9.66
C ASN A 374 -3.89 26.47 -10.11
N VAL A 375 -2.95 26.09 -9.24
CA VAL A 375 -1.52 26.07 -9.55
C VAL A 375 -1.08 24.62 -9.53
N ASP A 376 -0.59 24.11 -10.65
CA ASP A 376 -0.18 22.72 -10.75
C ASP A 376 1.32 22.53 -10.41
N LEU A 377 1.65 21.36 -9.86
CA LEU A 377 3.01 20.91 -9.54
C LEU A 377 3.27 19.56 -10.21
N ASP A 378 4.14 19.57 -11.22
CA ASP A 378 4.52 18.38 -11.99
C ASP A 378 5.60 17.56 -11.26
N ILE A 379 5.39 16.25 -11.12
CA ILE A 379 6.37 15.29 -10.59
C ILE A 379 6.53 14.08 -11.53
N ASN A 380 7.77 13.61 -11.67
CA ASN A 380 8.12 12.45 -12.50
C ASN A 380 8.60 11.30 -11.59
N TRP A 381 8.20 10.07 -11.90
CA TRP A 381 8.67 8.85 -11.23
C TRP A 381 10.12 8.54 -11.60
N ILE A 382 10.94 8.30 -10.58
CA ILE A 382 12.34 7.93 -10.70
C ILE A 382 12.48 6.47 -10.26
N LYS A 383 12.65 5.58 -11.24
CA LYS A 383 12.72 4.13 -11.01
C LYS A 383 13.93 3.73 -10.14
N PRO A 384 13.82 2.72 -9.26
CA PRO A 384 14.95 2.21 -8.48
C PRO A 384 16.08 1.70 -9.38
N GLY A 385 17.29 1.61 -8.83
CA GLY A 385 18.46 1.16 -9.57
C GLY A 385 19.79 1.60 -8.98
N THR A 386 20.88 1.29 -9.70
CA THR A 386 22.26 1.49 -9.26
C THR A 386 22.98 2.49 -10.15
N PHE A 387 23.79 3.38 -9.57
CA PHE A 387 24.66 4.29 -10.30
C PHE A 387 26.01 4.52 -9.62
N MET A 388 26.91 5.23 -10.31
CA MET A 388 28.18 5.71 -9.76
C MET A 388 28.02 7.19 -9.39
N MET A 389 28.04 7.49 -8.09
CA MET A 389 27.89 8.84 -7.54
C MET A 389 29.26 9.51 -7.44
N GLY A 390 29.34 10.82 -7.69
CA GLY A 390 30.61 11.56 -7.77
C GLY A 390 31.32 11.43 -9.13
N SER A 391 32.45 12.12 -9.30
CA SER A 391 33.11 12.33 -10.60
C SER A 391 34.45 11.59 -10.78
N PRO A 392 34.77 11.13 -12.01
CA PRO A 392 36.08 10.58 -12.33
C PRO A 392 37.21 11.57 -12.05
N LYS A 393 38.37 11.09 -11.57
CA LYS A 393 39.52 11.93 -11.19
C LYS A 393 40.10 12.83 -12.29
N ASN A 394 39.65 12.66 -13.53
CA ASN A 394 40.03 13.42 -14.72
C ASN A 394 38.85 14.20 -15.34
N GLU A 395 37.71 14.33 -14.66
CA GLU A 395 36.61 15.21 -15.07
C GLU A 395 37.02 16.67 -14.87
N LEU A 396 36.76 17.50 -15.88
CA LEU A 396 37.13 18.93 -15.88
C LEU A 396 36.27 19.69 -14.86
N GLY A 397 36.88 20.54 -14.03
CA GLY A 397 36.18 21.26 -12.96
C GLY A 397 35.82 20.45 -11.71
N ARG A 398 36.33 19.21 -11.56
CA ARG A 398 36.10 18.33 -10.40
C ARG A 398 36.71 18.88 -9.10
N GLU A 399 35.93 18.88 -8.02
CA GLU A 399 36.43 19.10 -6.66
C GLU A 399 36.88 17.82 -5.93
N ASN A 400 37.67 17.99 -4.87
CA ASN A 400 38.28 16.86 -4.16
C ASN A 400 37.25 15.91 -3.53
N LYS A 401 36.14 16.45 -3.02
CA LYS A 401 35.09 15.75 -2.23
C LYS A 401 34.13 14.88 -3.06
N GLU A 402 34.30 14.85 -4.37
CA GLU A 402 33.46 14.08 -5.31
C GLU A 402 33.98 12.64 -5.48
N THR A 403 34.12 11.90 -4.39
CA THR A 403 34.69 10.54 -4.40
C THR A 403 33.74 9.54 -5.07
N GLN A 404 34.21 8.89 -6.15
CA GLN A 404 33.40 7.90 -6.84
C GLN A 404 33.14 6.65 -5.99
N HIS A 405 31.86 6.34 -5.83
CA HIS A 405 31.36 5.16 -5.14
C HIS A 405 30.02 4.72 -5.74
N GLN A 406 29.70 3.44 -5.59
CA GLN A 406 28.47 2.86 -6.11
C GLN A 406 27.31 3.08 -5.13
N VAL A 407 26.20 3.59 -5.62
CA VAL A 407 24.96 3.74 -4.84
C VAL A 407 23.86 2.92 -5.49
N THR A 408 23.10 2.19 -4.68
CA THR A 408 21.86 1.53 -5.11
C THR A 408 20.69 2.15 -4.37
N LEU A 409 19.69 2.65 -5.10
CA LEU A 409 18.41 3.06 -4.55
C LEU A 409 17.43 1.90 -4.77
N THR A 410 16.97 1.24 -3.70
CA THR A 410 16.11 0.04 -3.81
C THR A 410 14.66 0.39 -4.07
N LYS A 411 14.23 1.58 -3.62
CA LYS A 411 12.88 2.11 -3.82
C LYS A 411 12.90 3.25 -4.84
N GLY A 412 11.88 3.29 -5.69
CA GLY A 412 11.61 4.46 -6.52
C GLY A 412 10.96 5.58 -5.69
N TYR A 413 10.94 6.77 -6.26
CA TYR A 413 10.39 7.99 -5.65
C TYR A 413 9.98 8.94 -6.78
N TRP A 414 9.06 9.87 -6.53
CA TRP A 414 8.79 10.95 -7.48
C TRP A 414 9.66 12.16 -7.16
N LEU A 415 10.06 12.89 -8.20
CA LEU A 415 10.82 14.13 -8.06
C LEU A 415 10.18 15.24 -8.88
N GLY A 416 10.21 16.46 -8.34
CA GLY A 416 9.78 17.68 -9.02
C GLY A 416 10.43 17.81 -10.39
N LYS A 417 9.59 17.86 -11.43
CA LYS A 417 10.02 18.01 -12.83
C LYS A 417 10.81 19.29 -13.06
N TYR A 418 10.43 20.32 -12.30
CA TYR A 418 11.10 21.61 -12.13
C TYR A 418 11.35 21.86 -10.64
N GLU A 419 12.10 22.91 -10.33
CA GLU A 419 12.15 23.52 -9.00
C GLU A 419 10.77 24.04 -8.57
N VAL A 420 10.52 24.14 -7.27
CA VAL A 420 9.24 24.67 -6.76
C VAL A 420 9.10 26.14 -7.16
N THR A 421 8.01 26.49 -7.84
CA THR A 421 7.81 27.85 -8.35
C THR A 421 7.31 28.81 -7.27
N GLN A 422 7.49 30.12 -7.49
CA GLN A 422 6.95 31.16 -6.62
C GLN A 422 5.42 31.12 -6.49
N ALA A 423 4.71 30.63 -7.50
CA ALA A 423 3.27 30.39 -7.43
C ALA A 423 2.94 29.19 -6.53
N GLN A 424 3.61 28.04 -6.73
CA GLN A 424 3.42 26.82 -5.94
C GLN A 424 3.75 27.06 -4.46
N TYR A 425 4.90 27.66 -4.18
CA TYR A 425 5.32 28.02 -2.82
C TYR A 425 4.31 28.93 -2.13
N LYS A 426 3.75 29.91 -2.87
CA LYS A 426 2.72 30.81 -2.33
C LYS A 426 1.38 30.11 -2.10
N ALA A 427 0.98 29.16 -2.95
CA ALA A 427 -0.24 28.38 -2.76
C ALA A 427 -0.22 27.57 -1.46
N VAL A 428 0.92 26.95 -1.14
CA VAL A 428 1.09 26.09 0.06
C VAL A 428 1.43 26.90 1.32
N THR A 429 2.30 27.91 1.23
CA THR A 429 2.79 28.64 2.41
C THR A 429 1.98 29.90 2.73
N GLY A 430 1.41 30.55 1.72
CA GLY A 430 0.78 31.88 1.80
C GLY A 430 1.71 33.06 1.49
N THR A 431 3.02 32.85 1.29
CA THR A 431 4.02 33.92 1.10
C THR A 431 4.87 33.71 -0.16
N ASN A 432 5.69 34.71 -0.53
CA ASN A 432 6.70 34.63 -1.57
C ASN A 432 7.93 35.45 -1.10
N PRO A 433 9.00 34.79 -0.62
CA PRO A 433 10.18 35.47 -0.05
C PRO A 433 11.18 35.96 -1.10
N SER A 434 11.09 35.47 -2.34
CA SER A 434 12.13 35.55 -3.37
C SER A 434 12.55 36.98 -3.76
N TRP A 435 13.76 37.14 -4.27
CA TRP A 435 14.30 38.40 -4.76
C TRP A 435 13.70 38.75 -6.13
N ASP A 436 13.85 37.84 -7.08
CA ASP A 436 13.20 37.90 -8.39
C ASP A 436 11.69 37.70 -8.25
N LYS A 437 10.91 38.26 -9.19
CA LYS A 437 9.43 38.25 -9.11
C LYS A 437 8.79 37.84 -10.44
N GLY A 438 8.27 36.62 -10.46
CA GLY A 438 7.46 36.05 -11.52
C GLY A 438 6.79 34.78 -11.02
N ALA A 439 5.55 34.50 -11.42
CA ALA A 439 4.78 33.37 -10.89
C ALA A 439 5.46 32.02 -11.16
N ASP A 440 5.97 31.87 -12.38
CA ASP A 440 6.53 30.63 -12.93
C ASP A 440 8.06 30.57 -12.81
N LEU A 441 8.68 31.49 -12.05
CA LEU A 441 10.10 31.43 -11.66
C LEU A 441 10.26 30.49 -10.45
N PRO A 442 11.46 29.90 -10.23
CA PRO A 442 11.76 29.16 -9.00
C PRO A 442 11.60 30.05 -7.76
N VAL A 443 11.25 29.43 -6.63
CA VAL A 443 11.31 30.07 -5.33
C VAL A 443 12.73 30.05 -4.80
N GLU A 444 13.27 31.25 -4.56
CA GLU A 444 14.55 31.48 -3.89
C GLU A 444 14.38 32.35 -2.64
N GLN A 445 15.47 32.60 -1.90
CA GLN A 445 15.47 33.14 -0.53
C GLN A 445 14.63 32.31 0.47
N VAL A 446 14.70 30.98 0.34
CA VAL A 446 14.12 30.01 1.28
C VAL A 446 15.21 29.29 2.07
N THR A 447 15.04 29.19 3.39
CA THR A 447 15.92 28.35 4.22
C THR A 447 15.61 26.86 4.00
N TRP A 448 16.50 25.97 4.42
CA TRP A 448 16.23 24.52 4.42
C TRP A 448 14.97 24.20 5.27
N ASN A 449 14.82 24.88 6.40
CA ASN A 449 13.62 24.77 7.26
C ASN A 449 12.35 25.26 6.56
N ASP A 450 12.41 26.33 5.75
CA ASP A 450 11.27 26.81 4.97
C ASP A 450 10.89 25.84 3.84
N ALA A 451 11.88 25.22 3.19
CA ALA A 451 11.67 24.19 2.18
C ALA A 451 11.00 22.94 2.79
N MET A 452 11.53 22.41 3.90
CA MET A 452 10.90 21.29 4.62
C MET A 452 9.50 21.65 5.16
N LYS A 453 9.27 22.90 5.54
CA LYS A 453 7.96 23.40 5.97
C LYS A 453 6.96 23.54 4.80
N PHE A 454 7.41 23.88 3.59
CA PHE A 454 6.59 23.73 2.38
C PHE A 454 6.24 22.26 2.17
N CYS A 455 7.21 21.34 2.28
CA CYS A 455 7.00 19.91 2.06
C CYS A 455 5.99 19.33 3.06
N SER A 456 6.15 19.59 4.37
CA SER A 456 5.18 19.21 5.40
C SER A 456 3.79 19.77 5.15
N LYS A 457 3.66 21.04 4.72
CA LYS A 457 2.35 21.63 4.41
C LYS A 457 1.71 21.06 3.14
N LEU A 458 2.51 20.71 2.13
CA LEU A 458 2.03 20.04 0.93
C LEU A 458 1.55 18.62 1.28
N THR A 459 2.30 17.94 2.15
CA THR A 459 1.90 16.67 2.78
C THR A 459 0.56 16.79 3.48
N ASP A 460 0.37 17.79 4.35
CA ASP A 460 -0.90 18.04 5.04
C ASP A 460 -2.06 18.30 4.05
N ILE A 461 -1.85 19.16 3.04
CA ILE A 461 -2.87 19.53 2.03
C ILE A 461 -3.32 18.31 1.21
N GLU A 462 -2.39 17.49 0.73
CA GLU A 462 -2.71 16.33 -0.09
C GLU A 462 -3.29 15.18 0.74
N ARG A 463 -2.93 15.08 2.03
CA ARG A 463 -3.50 14.11 2.98
C ARG A 463 -4.91 14.49 3.44
N GLU A 464 -5.17 15.76 3.77
CA GLU A 464 -6.52 16.30 4.01
C GLU A 464 -7.45 16.10 2.81
N ALA A 465 -6.90 16.12 1.59
CA ALA A 465 -7.62 15.89 0.35
C ALA A 465 -7.80 14.40 -0.03
N GLY A 466 -7.21 13.46 0.72
CA GLY A 466 -7.25 12.02 0.41
C GLY A 466 -6.50 11.64 -0.87
N ARG A 467 -5.42 12.36 -1.21
CA ARG A 467 -4.59 12.17 -2.42
C ARG A 467 -3.14 11.77 -2.14
N LEU A 468 -2.59 12.11 -0.98
CA LEU A 468 -1.28 11.62 -0.54
C LEU A 468 -1.41 10.25 0.13
N PRO A 469 -0.49 9.29 -0.11
CA PRO A 469 -0.59 7.98 0.54
C PRO A 469 -0.11 7.86 2.00
N GLU A 470 -0.49 6.77 2.68
CA GLU A 470 -0.02 6.49 4.04
C GLU A 470 1.38 5.90 4.01
N GLY A 471 2.23 6.35 4.93
CA GLY A 471 3.66 6.06 4.83
C GLY A 471 4.30 6.64 3.57
N TYR A 472 3.74 7.70 2.96
CA TYR A 472 4.38 8.52 1.93
C TYR A 472 4.25 10.01 2.23
N GLU A 473 5.31 10.78 1.95
CA GLU A 473 5.37 12.21 2.22
C GLU A 473 6.19 13.00 1.19
N TYR A 474 5.74 14.23 0.97
CA TYR A 474 6.55 15.25 0.32
C TYR A 474 7.69 15.66 1.25
N THR A 475 8.90 15.69 0.71
CA THR A 475 10.16 15.97 1.40
C THR A 475 11.17 16.60 0.43
N LEU A 476 12.39 16.88 0.89
CA LEU A 476 13.52 17.13 -0.01
C LEU A 476 14.13 15.80 -0.48
N PRO A 477 14.65 15.71 -1.72
CA PRO A 477 15.39 14.53 -2.15
C PRO A 477 16.65 14.33 -1.30
N THR A 478 17.09 13.08 -1.12
CA THR A 478 18.45 12.83 -0.62
C THR A 478 19.49 13.29 -1.64
N GLU A 479 20.72 13.55 -1.20
CA GLU A 479 21.81 13.98 -2.07
C GLU A 479 22.12 12.93 -3.15
N ALA A 480 21.86 11.65 -2.85
CA ALA A 480 21.95 10.53 -3.78
C ALA A 480 20.78 10.45 -4.75
N GLN A 481 19.54 10.62 -4.27
CA GLN A 481 18.37 10.74 -5.13
C GLN A 481 18.56 11.87 -6.15
N TRP A 482 19.01 13.05 -5.71
CA TRP A 482 19.21 14.19 -6.61
C TRP A 482 20.21 13.91 -7.73
N GLU A 483 21.38 13.32 -7.46
CA GLU A 483 22.37 13.07 -8.52
C GLU A 483 21.98 11.91 -9.43
N TYR A 484 21.36 10.86 -8.89
CA TYR A 484 20.78 9.78 -9.70
C TYR A 484 19.77 10.33 -10.71
N ALA A 485 18.82 11.14 -10.20
CA ALA A 485 17.81 11.83 -10.99
C ALA A 485 18.42 12.82 -12.00
N CYS A 486 19.40 13.64 -11.59
CA CYS A 486 20.12 14.57 -12.46
C CYS A 486 20.74 13.83 -13.66
N ARG A 487 21.51 12.76 -13.38
CA ARG A 487 22.25 11.98 -14.37
C ARG A 487 21.36 11.24 -15.35
N ALA A 488 20.20 10.73 -14.91
CA ALA A 488 19.30 9.89 -15.71
C ALA A 488 20.02 8.76 -16.49
N GLY A 489 20.97 8.08 -15.82
CA GLY A 489 21.79 7.01 -16.39
C GLY A 489 23.10 7.43 -17.07
N THR A 490 23.41 8.73 -17.18
CA THR A 490 24.68 9.22 -17.75
C THR A 490 25.85 9.21 -16.75
N THR A 491 27.05 8.86 -17.24
CA THR A 491 28.30 8.81 -16.45
C THR A 491 29.23 10.00 -16.70
N THR A 492 28.72 11.03 -17.36
CA THR A 492 29.44 12.26 -17.74
C THR A 492 29.20 13.41 -16.76
N ALA A 493 29.88 14.54 -16.97
CA ALA A 493 29.69 15.75 -16.17
C ALA A 493 28.27 16.35 -16.33
N LEU A 494 27.65 16.18 -17.51
CA LEU A 494 26.30 16.63 -17.85
C LEU A 494 25.39 15.48 -18.28
N ASN A 495 24.10 15.65 -17.98
CA ASN A 495 23.00 14.73 -18.31
C ASN A 495 22.69 14.63 -19.81
N SER A 496 23.26 15.51 -20.64
CA SER A 496 23.25 15.43 -22.11
C SER A 496 24.23 14.39 -22.68
N GLY A 497 24.90 13.61 -21.83
CA GLY A 497 25.94 12.66 -22.24
C GLY A 497 27.28 13.33 -22.60
N LYS A 498 27.52 14.54 -22.07
CA LYS A 498 28.67 15.39 -22.42
C LYS A 498 29.51 15.76 -21.20
N ASN A 499 30.80 15.92 -21.43
CA ASN A 499 31.73 16.51 -20.45
C ASN A 499 31.99 17.98 -20.80
N LEU A 500 32.44 18.77 -19.82
CA LEU A 500 32.77 20.17 -20.06
C LEU A 500 33.98 20.32 -21.00
N SER A 501 33.91 21.28 -21.93
CA SER A 501 35.06 21.75 -22.73
C SER A 501 35.87 22.84 -22.03
N ASP A 502 35.24 23.61 -21.14
CA ASP A 502 35.79 24.73 -20.39
C ASP A 502 35.11 24.80 -19.00
N GLU A 503 35.85 25.17 -17.96
CA GLU A 503 35.34 25.21 -16.59
C GLU A 503 34.38 26.40 -16.35
N TYR A 504 34.53 27.48 -17.10
CA TYR A 504 33.82 28.74 -16.86
C TYR A 504 32.68 28.97 -17.83
N GLN A 505 32.94 28.91 -19.14
CA GLN A 505 31.96 29.15 -20.22
C GLN A 505 31.95 27.97 -21.21
N CYS A 506 31.04 27.03 -20.97
CA CYS A 506 30.99 25.76 -21.68
C CYS A 506 29.78 25.70 -22.64
N PRO A 507 29.96 25.59 -23.97
CA PRO A 507 28.84 25.50 -24.93
C PRO A 507 27.92 24.30 -24.70
N GLU A 508 28.43 23.21 -24.12
CA GLU A 508 27.67 22.02 -23.76
C GLU A 508 26.70 22.27 -22.59
N MET A 509 26.98 23.27 -21.74
CA MET A 509 26.08 23.70 -20.66
C MET A 509 24.89 24.50 -21.20
N ASP A 510 25.06 25.23 -22.31
CA ASP A 510 24.01 26.09 -22.88
C ASP A 510 22.75 25.31 -23.30
N GLU A 511 22.90 24.02 -23.55
CA GLU A 511 21.81 23.09 -23.89
C GLU A 511 20.94 22.68 -22.70
N VAL A 512 21.49 22.66 -21.48
CA VAL A 512 20.89 21.99 -20.31
C VAL A 512 20.77 22.83 -19.04
N GLY A 513 21.48 23.96 -18.93
CA GLY A 513 21.53 24.75 -17.69
C GLY A 513 21.54 26.26 -17.90
N TRP A 514 20.80 26.98 -17.05
CA TRP A 514 20.95 28.44 -16.87
C TRP A 514 22.05 28.72 -15.84
N TYR A 515 23.18 29.23 -16.29
CA TYR A 515 24.35 29.49 -15.44
C TYR A 515 24.89 30.90 -15.67
N TRP A 516 25.99 31.27 -15.00
CA TRP A 516 26.54 32.62 -15.05
C TRP A 516 26.66 33.17 -16.47
N TYR A 517 27.28 32.45 -17.42
CA TYR A 517 27.54 33.04 -18.74
C TYR A 517 26.33 33.13 -19.68
N ASN A 518 25.20 32.48 -19.38
CA ASN A 518 24.03 32.48 -20.28
C ASN A 518 22.69 32.93 -19.65
N GLY A 519 22.58 33.02 -18.33
CA GLY A 519 21.40 33.53 -17.60
C GLY A 519 21.74 34.68 -16.66
N GLY A 520 22.69 34.48 -15.73
CA GLY A 520 22.89 35.43 -14.62
C GLY A 520 23.79 36.63 -14.91
N LYS A 521 24.85 36.50 -15.70
CA LYS A 521 25.91 37.52 -15.82
C LYS A 521 25.41 38.84 -16.41
N GLU A 522 24.65 38.81 -17.50
CA GLU A 522 24.13 40.06 -18.08
C GLU A 522 22.96 40.60 -17.25
N SER A 523 22.08 39.73 -16.74
CA SER A 523 20.96 40.14 -15.89
C SER A 523 21.43 40.83 -14.60
N TYR A 524 22.31 40.18 -13.83
CA TYR A 524 22.80 40.70 -12.55
C TYR A 524 23.56 42.03 -12.71
N ASN A 525 24.47 42.12 -13.69
CA ASN A 525 25.21 43.36 -13.93
C ASN A 525 24.32 44.54 -14.37
N ASN A 526 23.06 44.28 -14.77
CA ASN A 526 22.06 45.29 -15.13
C ASN A 526 20.89 45.40 -14.12
N ASN A 527 20.94 44.69 -12.98
CA ASN A 527 19.84 44.55 -12.01
C ASN A 527 18.50 44.10 -12.63
N LEU A 528 18.56 43.08 -13.50
CA LEU A 528 17.40 42.40 -14.09
C LEU A 528 17.17 41.04 -13.41
N ILE A 529 16.01 40.44 -13.69
CA ILE A 529 15.67 39.07 -13.25
C ILE A 529 16.73 38.09 -13.76
N CYS A 530 17.27 37.29 -12.85
CA CYS A 530 18.38 36.36 -13.12
C CYS A 530 17.95 34.88 -13.15
N THR A 531 16.85 34.56 -12.47
CA THR A 531 16.15 33.27 -12.56
C THR A 531 15.29 33.18 -13.82
N HIS A 532 15.06 31.96 -14.30
CA HIS A 532 14.26 31.66 -15.48
C HIS A 532 13.10 30.74 -15.11
N SER A 533 12.03 30.76 -15.91
CA SER A 533 10.97 29.77 -15.75
C SER A 533 11.45 28.39 -16.18
N GLY A 534 11.10 27.36 -15.41
CA GLY A 534 11.48 25.97 -15.70
C GLY A 534 11.02 25.51 -17.08
N GLY A 535 11.76 24.59 -17.68
CA GLY A 535 11.41 24.03 -19.00
C GLY A 535 11.96 24.77 -20.21
N GLN A 536 12.77 25.83 -20.01
CA GLN A 536 13.40 26.58 -21.10
C GLN A 536 14.70 25.93 -21.64
N LYS A 537 15.32 25.03 -20.87
CA LYS A 537 16.44 24.18 -21.30
C LYS A 537 15.95 22.78 -21.70
N LYS A 538 16.83 21.94 -22.25
CA LYS A 538 16.45 20.55 -22.53
C LYS A 538 16.31 19.74 -21.23
N PRO A 539 15.33 18.83 -21.15
CA PRO A 539 15.26 17.88 -20.05
C PRO A 539 16.32 16.78 -20.23
N ASN A 540 16.56 16.04 -19.15
CA ASN A 540 17.29 14.79 -19.22
C ASN A 540 16.42 13.62 -19.71
N ALA A 541 16.99 12.42 -19.77
CA ALA A 541 16.30 11.20 -20.25
C ALA A 541 15.09 10.77 -19.41
N TRP A 542 14.88 11.34 -18.21
CA TRP A 542 13.73 11.08 -17.34
C TRP A 542 12.78 12.30 -17.26
N GLY A 543 12.89 13.24 -18.21
CA GLY A 543 11.97 14.37 -18.34
C GLY A 543 12.15 15.47 -17.29
N LEU A 544 13.21 15.43 -16.48
CA LEU A 544 13.53 16.45 -15.48
C LEU A 544 14.29 17.61 -16.12
N TYR A 545 13.95 18.83 -15.71
CA TYR A 545 14.49 20.06 -16.24
C TYR A 545 15.39 20.80 -15.24
N ASP A 546 16.25 21.64 -15.81
CA ASP A 546 17.07 22.64 -15.11
C ASP A 546 18.03 22.10 -14.03
N MET A 547 18.21 20.76 -13.94
CA MET A 547 19.17 19.99 -13.11
C MET A 547 20.68 20.37 -13.25
N HIS A 548 20.98 21.44 -13.96
CA HIS A 548 22.32 21.97 -14.28
C HIS A 548 22.37 23.52 -14.19
N GLY A 549 21.43 24.16 -13.49
CA GLY A 549 21.39 25.61 -13.42
C GLY A 549 20.14 26.17 -12.76
N ASN A 550 19.81 27.40 -13.13
CA ASN A 550 18.73 28.22 -12.60
C ASN A 550 18.95 28.56 -11.12
N VAL A 551 18.62 27.67 -10.19
CA VAL A 551 18.94 27.80 -8.76
C VAL A 551 19.60 26.53 -8.23
N GLY A 552 20.55 26.68 -7.31
CA GLY A 552 21.01 25.54 -6.51
C GLY A 552 19.87 25.03 -5.63
N GLU A 553 19.94 23.78 -5.20
CA GLU A 553 18.83 23.10 -4.54
C GLU A 553 19.22 22.48 -3.20
N TRP A 554 18.41 22.72 -2.17
CA TRP A 554 18.50 22.01 -0.90
C TRP A 554 18.22 20.50 -1.05
N CYS A 555 19.07 19.67 -0.44
CA CYS A 555 18.81 18.23 -0.26
C CYS A 555 18.52 17.92 1.22
N LEU A 556 17.99 16.73 1.50
CA LEU A 556 17.65 16.28 2.86
C LEU A 556 18.88 16.14 3.77
N ASP A 557 19.97 15.59 3.24
CA ASP A 557 21.14 15.11 3.96
C ASP A 557 21.86 16.19 4.77
N TRP A 558 22.43 15.79 5.91
CA TRP A 558 23.55 16.51 6.51
C TRP A 558 24.81 16.30 5.66
N TYR A 559 25.65 17.33 5.52
CA TYR A 559 26.79 17.27 4.61
C TYR A 559 28.03 16.61 5.25
N GLU A 560 28.47 15.48 4.69
CA GLU A 560 29.75 14.83 5.00
C GLU A 560 30.50 14.39 3.73
N ASP A 561 31.77 14.01 3.85
CA ASP A 561 32.55 13.44 2.73
C ASP A 561 31.99 12.06 2.34
N TYR A 562 31.94 11.76 1.03
CA TYR A 562 31.33 10.51 0.54
C TYR A 562 32.05 9.24 1.04
N PRO A 563 31.31 8.13 1.25
CA PRO A 563 31.90 6.84 1.56
C PRO A 563 32.80 6.34 0.43
N THR A 564 33.76 5.47 0.79
CA THR A 564 34.72 4.87 -0.17
C THR A 564 34.32 3.47 -0.65
N THR A 565 33.13 3.02 -0.25
CA THR A 565 32.56 1.70 -0.53
C THR A 565 31.16 1.84 -1.12
N ALA A 566 30.61 0.77 -1.68
CA ALA A 566 29.23 0.77 -2.15
C ALA A 566 28.24 0.95 -0.98
N VAL A 567 27.15 1.67 -1.21
CA VAL A 567 26.06 1.90 -0.23
C VAL A 567 24.69 1.68 -0.87
N VAL A 568 23.69 1.50 -0.01
CA VAL A 568 22.29 1.25 -0.37
C VAL A 568 21.43 2.31 0.34
N ASP A 569 20.51 2.93 -0.39
CA ASP A 569 19.57 3.97 0.07
C ASP A 569 20.15 5.02 1.06
N PRO A 570 21.28 5.69 0.75
CA PRO A 570 21.93 6.62 1.67
C PRO A 570 21.13 7.91 1.89
N THR A 571 21.10 8.35 3.15
CA THR A 571 20.38 9.52 3.69
C THR A 571 21.29 10.59 4.31
N GLY A 572 22.61 10.39 4.26
CA GLY A 572 23.61 11.16 5.00
C GLY A 572 23.79 10.65 6.45
N PRO A 573 24.60 11.33 7.27
CA PRO A 573 24.71 11.04 8.71
C PRO A 573 23.52 11.64 9.48
N ASP A 574 23.20 11.09 10.65
CA ASP A 574 22.04 11.50 11.48
C ASP A 574 22.08 12.98 11.93
N THR A 575 23.29 13.54 12.06
CA THR A 575 23.53 14.90 12.55
C THR A 575 24.65 15.59 11.78
N GLY A 576 24.62 16.92 11.73
CA GLY A 576 25.64 17.74 11.09
C GLY A 576 25.48 19.23 11.41
N THR A 577 26.35 20.06 10.82
CA THR A 577 26.31 21.53 10.96
C THR A 577 25.64 22.23 9.78
N ASP A 578 25.83 21.68 8.59
CA ASP A 578 25.47 22.28 7.30
C ASP A 578 24.77 21.20 6.44
N ARG A 579 23.71 21.56 5.73
CA ARG A 579 22.92 20.64 4.90
C ARG A 579 23.52 20.54 3.50
N ALA A 580 23.34 19.40 2.84
CA ALA A 580 23.79 19.22 1.47
C ALA A 580 23.04 20.15 0.51
N VAL A 581 23.79 20.79 -0.39
CA VAL A 581 23.26 21.65 -1.46
C VAL A 581 23.80 21.17 -2.80
N ARG A 582 22.89 20.89 -3.72
CA ARG A 582 23.19 20.60 -5.11
C ARG A 582 23.21 21.90 -5.89
N TRP A 583 24.40 22.47 -5.94
CA TRP A 583 24.66 23.75 -6.60
C TRP A 583 24.62 23.62 -8.13
N GLY A 584 24.41 24.77 -8.75
CA GLY A 584 24.21 24.94 -10.18
C GLY A 584 23.14 26.00 -10.34
N SER A 585 23.51 27.23 -10.64
CA SER A 585 22.58 28.36 -10.64
C SER A 585 23.02 29.44 -11.61
N TRP A 586 22.14 30.43 -11.84
CA TRP A 586 22.48 31.65 -12.57
C TRP A 586 23.72 32.37 -12.02
N TRP A 587 24.13 32.15 -10.76
CA TRP A 587 25.35 32.72 -10.19
C TRP A 587 26.62 31.90 -10.44
N ASN A 588 26.48 30.60 -10.77
CA ASN A 588 27.61 29.66 -10.84
C ASN A 588 28.26 29.57 -12.23
N ALA A 589 29.56 29.31 -12.26
CA ALA A 589 30.30 28.92 -13.47
C ALA A 589 30.04 27.43 -13.82
N ALA A 590 30.28 27.02 -15.07
CA ALA A 590 29.89 25.69 -15.56
C ALA A 590 30.43 24.51 -14.73
N TRP A 591 31.66 24.62 -14.18
CA TRP A 591 32.26 23.62 -13.30
C TRP A 591 31.44 23.34 -12.03
N ALA A 592 30.71 24.35 -11.54
CA ALA A 592 29.87 24.30 -10.34
C ALA A 592 28.38 24.01 -10.67
N CYS A 593 28.11 23.52 -11.89
CA CYS A 593 26.79 23.06 -12.33
C CYS A 593 26.80 21.61 -12.85
N ARG A 594 27.88 20.85 -12.67
CA ARG A 594 28.00 19.44 -13.09
C ARG A 594 27.17 18.52 -12.18
N SER A 595 26.71 17.36 -12.69
CA SER A 595 25.91 16.40 -11.90
C SER A 595 26.59 15.98 -10.59
N ALA A 596 27.92 15.83 -10.61
CA ALA A 596 28.72 15.42 -9.46
C ALA A 596 29.08 16.55 -8.49
N TYR A 597 28.82 17.82 -8.84
CA TYR A 597 29.24 18.91 -7.97
C TYR A 597 28.40 18.92 -6.68
N ARG A 598 29.09 19.16 -5.56
CA ARG A 598 28.52 19.19 -4.21
C ARG A 598 28.90 20.47 -3.51
N GLY A 599 28.03 20.95 -2.64
CA GLY A 599 28.40 21.83 -1.55
C GLY A 599 27.42 21.72 -0.41
N ASN A 600 27.44 22.73 0.44
CA ASN A 600 26.59 22.84 1.62
C ASN A 600 26.38 24.31 1.97
N ASP A 601 25.39 24.55 2.82
CA ASP A 601 25.34 25.74 3.66
C ASP A 601 24.52 25.42 4.93
N LYS A 602 24.46 26.36 5.86
CA LYS A 602 23.71 26.23 7.11
C LYS A 602 22.22 26.12 6.85
N PRO A 603 21.45 25.35 7.65
CA PRO A 603 20.01 25.22 7.49
C PRO A 603 19.22 26.54 7.44
N ASN A 604 19.80 27.64 7.93
CA ASN A 604 19.21 28.98 7.96
C ASN A 604 19.80 29.98 6.93
N ALA A 605 20.60 29.51 5.97
CA ALA A 605 21.10 30.34 4.87
C ALA A 605 19.98 30.68 3.87
N VAL A 606 20.08 31.85 3.22
CA VAL A 606 19.17 32.28 2.14
C VAL A 606 19.96 33.01 1.06
N TYR A 607 19.72 32.66 -0.21
CA TYR A 607 20.31 33.32 -1.36
C TYR A 607 19.27 33.46 -2.48
N ALA A 608 19.44 34.46 -3.34
CA ALA A 608 18.64 34.61 -4.56
C ALA A 608 19.00 33.60 -5.68
N SER A 609 19.93 32.68 -5.40
CA SER A 609 20.37 31.61 -6.30
C SER A 609 20.25 30.21 -5.66
N LEU A 610 19.46 30.09 -4.59
CA LEU A 610 19.22 28.85 -3.84
C LEU A 610 17.70 28.68 -3.59
N GLY A 611 17.16 27.60 -4.12
CA GLY A 611 15.78 27.14 -3.96
C GLY A 611 15.74 25.65 -3.63
N PHE A 612 14.75 24.94 -4.14
CA PHE A 612 14.63 23.48 -4.00
C PHE A 612 13.62 22.90 -5.02
N ARG A 613 13.72 21.59 -5.28
CA ARG A 613 12.59 20.79 -5.80
C ARG A 613 12.10 19.81 -4.75
N VAL A 614 10.84 19.45 -4.81
CA VAL A 614 10.21 18.49 -3.89
C VAL A 614 10.43 17.06 -4.38
N ALA A 615 10.61 16.12 -3.47
CA ALA A 615 10.49 14.69 -3.72
C ALA A 615 9.24 14.15 -2.99
N LEU A 616 8.59 13.13 -3.54
CA LEU A 616 7.60 12.31 -2.84
C LEU A 616 8.20 10.92 -2.66
N ALA A 617 8.39 10.52 -1.41
CA ALA A 617 9.08 9.30 -1.02
C ALA A 617 8.31 8.60 0.11
N PRO A 618 8.49 7.28 0.30
CA PRO A 618 7.94 6.60 1.46
C PRO A 618 8.58 7.15 2.75
N VAL A 619 7.78 7.24 3.82
CA VAL A 619 8.21 7.66 5.14
C VAL A 619 9.28 6.69 5.63
N VAL A 620 10.47 7.23 5.89
CA VAL A 620 11.49 6.54 6.67
C VAL A 620 11.03 6.58 8.13
N ILE A 621 10.24 5.57 8.51
CA ILE A 621 9.97 5.25 9.90
C ILE A 621 11.34 4.91 10.52
N PRO A 622 11.76 5.54 11.64
CA PRO A 622 13.02 5.17 12.29
C PRO A 622 13.06 3.67 12.61
N ASP A 623 14.22 3.02 12.45
CA ASP A 623 14.39 1.57 12.21
C ASP A 623 14.03 0.60 13.38
N GLY A 624 12.91 0.80 14.07
CA GLY A 624 12.49 -0.03 15.21
C GLY A 624 13.47 -0.02 16.40
N GLY A 625 14.35 0.98 16.46
CA GLY A 625 15.37 1.12 17.50
C GLY A 625 14.98 2.07 18.61
N ASP A 626 15.48 1.82 19.83
CA ASP A 626 15.46 2.79 20.93
C ASP A 626 16.11 4.12 20.49
N MET A 627 15.49 5.25 20.84
CA MET A 627 15.94 6.58 20.44
C MET A 627 16.05 7.54 21.62
N THR A 628 16.99 8.48 21.56
CA THR A 628 17.19 9.52 22.59
C THR A 628 16.98 10.90 21.95
N ILE A 629 15.89 11.58 22.34
CA ILE A 629 15.51 12.89 21.78
C ILE A 629 16.28 14.02 22.51
N PRO A 630 17.05 14.88 21.81
CA PRO A 630 17.75 16.00 22.43
C PRO A 630 16.83 17.22 22.62
N ILE A 631 16.56 17.56 23.88
CA ILE A 631 15.68 18.69 24.27
C ILE A 631 16.51 19.96 24.54
N SER A 632 17.67 19.81 25.18
CA SER A 632 18.72 20.84 25.35
C SER A 632 20.10 20.19 25.46
N ASP A 633 21.17 21.00 25.48
CA ASP A 633 22.57 20.56 25.62
C ASP A 633 22.81 19.57 26.79
N ASP A 634 21.95 19.59 27.80
CA ASP A 634 22.03 18.82 29.05
C ASP A 634 20.76 17.97 29.36
N VAL A 635 19.72 18.02 28.52
CA VAL A 635 18.45 17.30 28.73
C VAL A 635 18.05 16.53 27.48
N SER A 636 17.83 15.22 27.65
CA SER A 636 17.28 14.33 26.64
C SER A 636 16.04 13.58 27.15
N LEU A 637 15.31 12.95 26.23
CA LEU A 637 14.22 12.00 26.51
C LEU A 637 14.53 10.66 25.82
N ASP A 638 14.81 9.62 26.60
CA ASP A 638 14.95 8.25 26.11
C ASP A 638 13.57 7.65 25.82
N MET A 639 13.43 7.02 24.66
CA MET A 639 12.21 6.45 24.11
C MET A 639 12.50 5.02 23.62
N ILE A 640 11.77 4.04 24.16
CA ILE A 640 11.91 2.60 23.84
C ILE A 640 10.99 2.25 22.66
N TRP A 641 11.46 1.45 21.70
CA TRP A 641 10.58 0.92 20.64
C TRP A 641 9.66 -0.19 21.16
N ILE A 642 8.39 -0.15 20.76
CA ILE A 642 7.39 -1.15 21.09
C ILE A 642 6.84 -1.77 19.80
N GLU A 643 7.20 -3.03 19.58
CA GLU A 643 6.78 -3.82 18.42
C GLU A 643 5.25 -3.97 18.34
N PRO A 644 4.64 -3.91 17.13
CA PRO A 644 3.23 -4.25 16.97
C PRO A 644 2.95 -5.71 17.37
N GLY A 645 1.74 -6.00 17.82
CA GLY A 645 1.41 -7.34 18.31
C GLY A 645 0.09 -7.43 19.05
N THR A 646 -0.16 -8.61 19.62
CA THR A 646 -1.43 -8.98 20.25
C THR A 646 -1.24 -9.38 21.71
N PHE A 647 -2.10 -8.91 22.60
CA PHE A 647 -2.11 -9.29 24.01
C PHE A 647 -3.53 -9.42 24.60
N MET A 648 -3.60 -9.91 25.84
CA MET A 648 -4.83 -9.97 26.63
C MET A 648 -4.87 -8.79 27.61
N MET A 649 -5.76 -7.83 27.37
CA MET A 649 -5.92 -6.62 28.18
C MET A 649 -6.93 -6.85 29.31
N GLY A 650 -6.67 -6.33 30.51
CA GLY A 650 -7.46 -6.59 31.71
C GLY A 650 -7.02 -7.85 32.49
N SER A 651 -7.71 -8.15 33.60
CA SER A 651 -7.26 -9.13 34.61
C SER A 651 -8.13 -10.40 34.71
N PRO A 652 -7.52 -11.58 34.96
CA PRO A 652 -8.25 -12.81 35.25
C PRO A 652 -9.20 -12.67 36.43
N LYS A 653 -10.35 -13.35 36.40
CA LYS A 653 -11.42 -13.25 37.43
C LYS A 653 -10.96 -13.57 38.87
N ASN A 654 -9.79 -14.18 39.04
CA ASN A 654 -9.16 -14.57 40.30
C ASN A 654 -7.90 -13.74 40.66
N GLU A 655 -7.55 -12.71 39.89
CA GLU A 655 -6.40 -11.83 40.20
C GLU A 655 -6.68 -10.99 41.46
N LEU A 656 -5.71 -10.97 42.38
CA LEU A 656 -5.86 -10.24 43.65
C LEU A 656 -5.88 -8.72 43.40
N GLY A 657 -6.97 -8.06 43.80
CA GLY A 657 -7.16 -6.62 43.60
C GLY A 657 -7.98 -6.22 42.37
N ARG A 658 -8.41 -7.18 41.55
CA ARG A 658 -9.22 -6.94 40.34
C ARG A 658 -10.54 -6.22 40.60
N GLU A 659 -10.84 -5.20 39.80
CA GLU A 659 -12.15 -4.56 39.71
C GLU A 659 -13.03 -5.06 38.54
N ASN A 660 -14.30 -4.62 38.52
CA ASN A 660 -15.29 -5.09 37.54
C ASN A 660 -15.11 -4.48 36.14
N ASN A 661 -14.44 -3.34 36.02
CA ASN A 661 -14.11 -2.67 34.74
C ASN A 661 -12.92 -3.32 34.00
N GLU A 662 -12.23 -4.29 34.62
CA GLU A 662 -11.07 -5.00 34.07
C GLU A 662 -11.50 -6.31 33.36
N THR A 663 -12.38 -6.21 32.37
CA THR A 663 -12.86 -7.39 31.61
C THR A 663 -11.82 -7.86 30.59
N GLN A 664 -11.35 -9.10 30.71
CA GLN A 664 -10.37 -9.64 29.77
C GLN A 664 -10.89 -9.73 28.34
N HIS A 665 -10.13 -9.14 27.42
CA HIS A 665 -10.37 -9.16 25.99
C HIS A 665 -9.04 -9.06 25.23
N GLN A 666 -9.01 -9.58 24.00
CA GLN A 666 -7.83 -9.56 23.15
C GLN A 666 -7.72 -8.19 22.45
N VAL A 667 -6.53 -7.61 22.48
CA VAL A 667 -6.21 -6.37 21.75
C VAL A 667 -5.04 -6.62 20.82
N THR A 668 -5.14 -6.12 19.59
CA THR A 668 -4.04 -6.09 18.63
C THR A 668 -3.67 -4.64 18.34
N LEU A 669 -2.38 -4.32 18.41
CA LEU A 669 -1.82 -3.05 17.95
C LEU A 669 -1.12 -3.34 16.62
N THR A 670 -1.54 -2.70 15.52
CA THR A 670 -1.04 -3.02 14.17
C THR A 670 0.20 -2.23 13.77
N LYS A 671 0.37 -1.02 14.31
CA LYS A 671 1.53 -0.15 14.05
C LYS A 671 2.36 -0.03 15.33
N GLY A 672 3.67 -0.24 15.21
CA GLY A 672 4.62 -0.03 16.31
C GLY A 672 4.74 1.45 16.68
N TYR A 673 5.25 1.72 17.88
CA TYR A 673 5.35 3.06 18.44
C TYR A 673 6.49 3.13 19.45
N TRP A 674 7.02 4.33 19.71
CA TRP A 674 7.95 4.50 20.82
C TRP A 674 7.23 4.96 22.09
N LEU A 675 7.70 4.52 23.24
CA LEU A 675 7.21 4.94 24.55
C LEU A 675 8.36 5.39 25.45
N GLY A 676 8.17 6.50 26.17
CA GLY A 676 9.17 7.05 27.09
C GLY A 676 9.69 6.01 28.08
N LYS A 677 11.01 5.81 28.08
CA LYS A 677 11.71 4.84 28.95
C LYS A 677 11.39 5.03 30.43
N TYR A 678 11.14 6.28 30.78
CA TYR A 678 10.78 6.80 32.09
C TYR A 678 9.52 7.65 31.99
N GLU A 679 8.88 7.89 33.13
CA GLU A 679 7.93 9.01 33.32
C GLU A 679 8.62 10.33 32.93
N VAL A 680 7.86 11.33 32.46
CA VAL A 680 8.46 12.63 32.09
C VAL A 680 9.03 13.30 33.33
N THR A 681 10.33 13.53 33.35
CA THR A 681 11.04 14.11 34.49
C THR A 681 10.85 15.63 34.58
N GLN A 682 11.03 16.17 35.78
CA GLN A 682 10.90 17.61 36.03
C GLN A 682 11.84 18.46 35.19
N LYS A 683 13.06 17.99 34.88
CA LYS A 683 14.00 18.70 33.98
C LYS A 683 13.49 18.74 32.54
N GLN A 684 12.95 17.63 32.02
CA GLN A 684 12.38 17.57 30.66
C GLN A 684 11.16 18.47 30.55
N TYR A 685 10.23 18.38 31.51
CA TYR A 685 9.06 19.26 31.55
C TYR A 685 9.46 20.74 31.67
N GLN A 686 10.43 21.08 32.52
CA GLN A 686 10.90 22.45 32.68
C GLN A 686 11.57 23.01 31.42
N ALA A 687 12.31 22.21 30.65
CA ALA A 687 12.94 22.63 29.41
C ALA A 687 11.91 23.02 28.33
N ILE A 688 10.86 22.20 28.13
CA ILE A 688 9.83 22.42 27.09
C ILE A 688 8.72 23.38 27.54
N MET A 689 8.38 23.39 28.83
CA MET A 689 7.26 24.18 29.38
C MET A 689 7.71 25.43 30.15
N GLY A 690 9.01 25.67 30.31
CA GLY A 690 9.57 26.83 31.03
C GLY A 690 9.18 26.92 32.50
N THR A 691 8.58 25.86 33.06
CA THR A 691 7.90 25.83 34.36
C THR A 691 8.00 24.42 34.96
N ASN A 692 7.95 24.32 36.28
CA ASN A 692 7.95 23.05 37.01
C ASN A 692 6.85 23.12 38.09
N PRO A 693 5.67 22.49 37.87
CA PRO A 693 4.52 22.61 38.77
C PRO A 693 4.66 21.80 40.07
N SER A 694 5.46 20.73 40.06
CA SER A 694 5.42 19.63 41.03
C SER A 694 5.60 20.02 42.50
N LYS A 695 4.94 19.30 43.41
CA LYS A 695 5.04 19.48 44.87
C LYS A 695 6.43 19.11 45.38
N TRP A 696 6.93 17.95 44.99
CA TRP A 696 8.27 17.45 45.31
C TRP A 696 9.26 17.97 44.26
N LYS A 697 10.49 18.33 44.66
CA LYS A 697 11.45 18.99 43.76
C LYS A 697 12.76 18.21 43.63
N GLY A 698 13.09 17.83 42.39
CA GLY A 698 14.34 17.20 42.00
C GLY A 698 14.35 16.96 40.49
N ALA A 699 15.50 17.16 39.83
CA ALA A 699 15.58 17.20 38.37
C ALA A 699 15.09 15.91 37.69
N ASP A 700 15.44 14.76 38.27
CA ASP A 700 15.15 13.41 37.77
C ASP A 700 13.93 12.75 38.44
N LEU A 701 13.20 13.48 39.30
CA LEU A 701 11.86 13.06 39.73
C LEU A 701 10.89 13.14 38.54
N PRO A 702 9.82 12.34 38.50
CA PRO A 702 8.71 12.59 37.58
C PRO A 702 8.08 13.97 37.83
N VAL A 703 7.49 14.54 36.78
CA VAL A 703 6.65 15.73 36.90
C VAL A 703 5.25 15.33 37.39
N GLU A 704 4.89 15.81 38.57
CA GLU A 704 3.54 15.73 39.13
C GLU A 704 2.88 17.13 39.26
N GLN A 705 1.61 17.16 39.69
CA GLN A 705 0.70 18.31 39.63
C GLN A 705 0.46 18.81 38.19
N VAL A 706 0.43 17.89 37.22
CA VAL A 706 0.07 18.15 35.82
C VAL A 706 -1.33 17.61 35.49
N THR A 707 -2.17 18.48 34.94
CA THR A 707 -3.48 18.07 34.38
C THR A 707 -3.28 17.33 33.05
N TRP A 708 -4.29 16.59 32.60
CA TRP A 708 -4.25 15.93 31.28
C TRP A 708 -3.90 16.93 30.16
N ARG A 709 -4.44 18.15 30.24
CA ARG A 709 -4.12 19.23 29.27
C ARG A 709 -2.72 19.82 29.45
N ASN A 710 -2.08 19.73 30.61
CA ASN A 710 -0.66 20.06 30.73
C ASN A 710 0.20 19.02 30.02
N ALA A 711 -0.13 17.74 30.20
CA ALA A 711 0.56 16.62 29.58
C ALA A 711 0.45 16.65 28.04
N THR A 712 -0.76 16.82 27.48
CA THR A 712 -0.92 16.97 26.02
C THR A 712 -0.29 18.25 25.47
N ASN A 713 -0.31 19.36 26.21
CA ASN A 713 0.37 20.60 25.78
C ASN A 713 1.90 20.46 25.77
N PHE A 714 2.50 19.64 26.65
CA PHE A 714 3.91 19.28 26.58
C PHE A 714 4.18 18.47 25.30
N CYS A 715 3.36 17.46 25.01
CA CYS A 715 3.50 16.59 23.84
C CYS A 715 3.39 17.39 22.53
N ALA A 716 2.37 18.26 22.42
CA ALA A 716 2.19 19.16 21.28
C ALA A 716 3.39 20.09 21.06
N LYS A 717 4.00 20.64 22.12
CA LYS A 717 5.23 21.44 21.98
C LYS A 717 6.45 20.62 21.57
N LEU A 718 6.59 19.39 22.07
CA LEU A 718 7.68 18.51 21.64
C LEU A 718 7.52 18.18 20.14
N THR A 719 6.29 17.93 19.69
CA THR A 719 5.94 17.84 18.26
C THR A 719 6.30 19.11 17.49
N GLU A 720 5.97 20.31 17.97
CA GLU A 720 6.37 21.58 17.35
C GLU A 720 7.90 21.73 17.25
N ILE A 721 8.64 21.39 18.30
CA ILE A 721 10.11 21.50 18.37
C ILE A 721 10.78 20.51 17.41
N GLU A 722 10.43 19.23 17.47
CA GLU A 722 11.06 18.20 16.65
C GLU A 722 10.67 18.31 15.16
N ARG A 723 9.44 18.76 14.85
CA ARG A 723 9.02 19.06 13.48
C ARG A 723 9.70 20.31 12.93
N ALA A 724 9.89 21.35 13.75
CA ALA A 724 10.67 22.54 13.37
C ALA A 724 12.19 22.26 13.23
N ALA A 725 12.69 21.20 13.88
CA ALA A 725 14.07 20.70 13.72
C ALA A 725 14.24 19.72 12.54
N GLY A 726 13.15 19.29 11.90
CA GLY A 726 13.17 18.25 10.85
C GLY A 726 13.59 16.87 11.35
N ARG A 727 13.36 16.57 12.65
CA ARG A 727 13.67 15.27 13.29
C ARG A 727 12.45 14.38 13.50
N LEU A 728 11.25 14.95 13.43
CA LEU A 728 9.98 14.22 13.48
C LEU A 728 9.49 13.98 12.04
N PRO A 729 9.36 12.72 11.58
CA PRO A 729 8.60 12.41 10.37
C PRO A 729 7.20 13.03 10.46
N ALA A 730 6.64 13.55 9.37
CA ALA A 730 5.23 13.93 9.40
C ALA A 730 4.37 12.64 9.38
N GLY A 731 3.06 12.80 9.60
CA GLY A 731 2.20 11.68 9.96
C GLY A 731 2.49 11.08 11.35
N TYR A 732 3.55 11.50 12.06
CA TYR A 732 3.83 11.16 13.46
C TYR A 732 3.71 12.39 14.39
N GLU A 733 3.32 12.14 15.64
CA GLU A 733 3.37 13.13 16.72
C GLU A 733 3.83 12.51 18.05
N TYR A 734 4.44 13.35 18.89
CA TYR A 734 4.52 13.08 20.32
C TYR A 734 3.16 13.33 20.94
N THR A 735 2.68 12.36 21.70
CA THR A 735 1.32 12.29 22.24
C THR A 735 1.30 11.51 23.56
N LEU A 736 0.12 11.31 24.15
CA LEU A 736 -0.04 10.37 25.26
C LEU A 736 -0.31 8.96 24.72
N PRO A 737 0.21 7.88 25.33
CA PRO A 737 -0.13 6.54 24.92
C PRO A 737 -1.64 6.30 25.04
N THR A 738 -2.23 5.52 24.14
CA THR A 738 -3.57 4.97 24.40
C THR A 738 -3.53 4.03 25.60
N GLU A 739 -4.68 3.79 26.23
CA GLU A 739 -4.78 2.87 27.36
C GLU A 739 -4.27 1.47 27.01
N ALA A 740 -4.51 1.02 25.77
CA ALA A 740 -4.02 -0.26 25.26
C ALA A 740 -2.51 -0.25 25.01
N GLN A 741 -1.96 0.82 24.42
CA GLN A 741 -0.51 1.00 24.27
C GLN A 741 0.18 1.00 25.64
N TRP A 742 -0.43 1.62 26.65
CA TRP A 742 0.13 1.63 28.00
C TRP A 742 0.12 0.23 28.63
N GLU A 743 -1.00 -0.51 28.60
CA GLU A 743 -1.06 -1.84 29.24
C GLU A 743 -0.16 -2.87 28.53
N TYR A 744 -0.10 -2.83 27.20
CA TYR A 744 0.78 -3.67 26.41
C TYR A 744 2.25 -3.45 26.77
N ALA A 745 2.68 -2.19 26.75
CA ALA A 745 4.03 -1.76 27.10
C ALA A 745 4.37 -2.04 28.58
N CYS A 746 3.42 -1.87 29.50
CA CYS A 746 3.59 -2.24 30.91
C CYS A 746 3.91 -3.73 31.05
N ARG A 747 3.07 -4.58 30.45
CA ARG A 747 3.16 -6.05 30.54
C ARG A 747 4.42 -6.63 29.92
N ALA A 748 4.89 -6.09 28.80
CA ALA A 748 6.04 -6.63 28.05
C ALA A 748 5.97 -8.16 27.84
N GLY A 749 4.79 -8.66 27.48
CA GLY A 749 4.49 -10.09 27.28
C GLY A 749 3.96 -10.86 28.50
N THR A 750 3.90 -10.29 29.72
CA THR A 750 3.36 -11.02 30.89
C THR A 750 1.83 -10.98 31.00
N THR A 751 1.24 -12.11 31.42
CA THR A 751 -0.21 -12.26 31.66
C THR A 751 -0.60 -12.14 33.14
N THR A 752 0.37 -11.88 34.02
CA THR A 752 0.22 -11.75 35.48
C THR A 752 -0.18 -10.34 35.89
N ALA A 753 -0.41 -10.14 37.20
CA ALA A 753 -0.66 -8.81 37.76
C ALA A 753 0.52 -7.84 37.54
N LEU A 754 1.77 -8.33 37.58
CA LEU A 754 2.99 -7.54 37.37
C LEU A 754 3.77 -7.91 36.09
N ASN A 755 4.53 -6.93 35.60
CA ASN A 755 5.50 -7.04 34.51
C ASN A 755 6.70 -7.97 34.81
N SER A 756 6.88 -8.36 36.09
CA SER A 756 7.92 -9.26 36.56
C SER A 756 7.57 -10.75 36.41
N GLY A 757 6.41 -11.07 35.81
CA GLY A 757 5.90 -12.43 35.67
C GLY A 757 5.34 -13.01 36.97
N LYS A 758 4.90 -12.14 37.89
CA LYS A 758 4.40 -12.49 39.23
C LYS A 758 3.02 -11.89 39.51
N ASP A 759 2.24 -12.61 40.31
CA ASP A 759 1.00 -12.10 40.92
C ASP A 759 1.27 -11.62 42.36
N LEU A 760 0.38 -10.79 42.90
CA LEU A 760 0.53 -10.22 44.25
C LEU A 760 0.24 -11.24 45.35
N SER A 761 1.09 -11.31 46.38
CA SER A 761 0.88 -12.18 47.54
C SER A 761 -0.10 -11.61 48.58
N ASP A 762 -0.26 -10.28 48.62
CA ASP A 762 -1.13 -9.56 49.56
C ASP A 762 -1.80 -8.35 48.87
N TRP A 763 -2.83 -7.80 49.50
CA TRP A 763 -3.56 -6.64 49.01
C TRP A 763 -2.76 -5.32 49.14
N HIS A 764 -1.92 -5.20 50.18
CA HIS A 764 -1.33 -3.96 50.65
C HIS A 764 0.16 -3.83 50.31
N GLU A 765 0.98 -4.74 50.85
CA GLU A 765 2.45 -4.78 50.74
C GLU A 765 2.91 -6.17 50.32
N CYS A 766 3.78 -6.28 49.33
CA CYS A 766 4.32 -7.58 48.90
C CYS A 766 5.73 -7.46 48.28
N PRO A 767 6.63 -8.43 48.53
CA PRO A 767 8.01 -8.39 48.01
C PRO A 767 8.09 -8.31 46.48
N GLU A 768 7.11 -8.89 45.78
CA GLU A 768 7.02 -8.88 44.33
C GLU A 768 6.83 -7.47 43.76
N MET A 769 6.14 -6.60 44.51
CA MET A 769 5.96 -5.19 44.17
C MET A 769 7.18 -4.34 44.55
N ASP A 770 7.87 -4.68 45.65
CA ASP A 770 9.08 -3.96 46.08
C ASP A 770 10.23 -3.99 45.06
N GLU A 771 10.29 -5.05 44.24
CA GLU A 771 11.25 -5.18 43.14
C GLU A 771 11.03 -4.19 41.99
N VAL A 772 9.78 -3.78 41.74
CA VAL A 772 9.37 -3.08 40.51
C VAL A 772 8.75 -1.70 40.72
N ALA A 773 8.29 -1.36 41.93
CA ALA A 773 7.50 -0.15 42.17
C ALA A 773 7.91 0.69 43.38
N TRP A 774 7.69 2.00 43.27
CA TRP A 774 7.59 2.92 44.39
C TRP A 774 6.11 3.13 44.76
N TYR A 775 5.64 2.52 45.85
CA TYR A 775 4.23 2.50 46.24
C TYR A 775 4.06 2.78 47.74
N HIS A 776 2.82 2.78 48.25
CA HIS A 776 2.42 3.26 49.58
C HIS A 776 3.39 2.93 50.73
N TYR A 777 3.98 1.74 50.72
CA TYR A 777 4.80 1.19 51.80
C TYR A 777 6.29 1.51 51.69
N ASN A 778 6.85 1.56 50.49
CA ASN A 778 8.29 1.75 50.28
C ASN A 778 8.68 3.15 49.78
N SER A 779 7.71 3.96 49.34
CA SER A 779 7.93 5.31 48.80
C SER A 779 8.31 6.38 49.85
N ASN A 780 8.11 6.11 51.15
CA ASN A 780 8.20 7.13 52.21
C ASN A 780 7.31 8.37 51.97
N LYS A 781 6.21 8.24 51.22
CA LYS A 781 5.23 9.30 50.91
C LYS A 781 5.76 10.45 50.03
N THR A 782 6.59 10.09 49.04
CA THR A 782 7.10 11.00 48.01
C THR A 782 7.34 10.25 46.70
N THR A 783 7.34 10.97 45.58
CA THR A 783 7.95 10.52 44.32
C THR A 783 9.44 10.27 44.49
N HIS A 784 9.99 9.35 43.70
CA HIS A 784 11.43 9.04 43.64
C HIS A 784 12.01 9.35 42.25
N PRO A 785 13.34 9.46 42.10
CA PRO A 785 13.95 9.58 40.79
C PRO A 785 13.64 8.38 39.91
N VAL A 786 13.34 8.65 38.65
CA VAL A 786 12.99 7.61 37.66
C VAL A 786 14.14 6.63 37.46
N GLY A 787 13.83 5.39 37.07
CA GLY A 787 14.80 4.37 36.73
C GLY A 787 15.44 3.62 37.92
N GLN A 788 14.96 3.85 39.15
CA GLN A 788 15.55 3.24 40.36
C GLN A 788 15.02 1.83 40.68
N LYS A 789 13.88 1.44 40.12
CA LYS A 789 13.32 0.08 40.24
C LYS A 789 13.75 -0.81 39.08
N LYS A 790 13.42 -2.10 39.11
CA LYS A 790 13.69 -2.97 37.95
C LYS A 790 12.81 -2.56 36.76
N PRO A 791 13.36 -2.50 35.54
CA PRO A 791 12.54 -2.37 34.34
C PRO A 791 11.80 -3.69 34.04
N ASN A 792 10.83 -3.63 33.13
CA ASN A 792 10.26 -4.83 32.53
C ASN A 792 11.16 -5.44 31.44
N ALA A 793 10.66 -6.49 30.77
CA ALA A 793 11.41 -7.21 29.73
C ALA A 793 11.76 -6.36 28.48
N TRP A 794 11.16 -5.18 28.31
CA TRP A 794 11.44 -4.24 27.23
C TRP A 794 12.25 -3.02 27.70
N GLY A 795 12.75 -2.99 28.94
CA GLY A 795 13.58 -1.88 29.43
C GLY A 795 12.81 -0.63 29.88
N LEU A 796 11.47 -0.68 29.91
CA LEU A 796 10.63 0.38 30.46
C LEU A 796 10.67 0.34 32.00
N TYR A 797 10.88 1.51 32.61
CA TYR A 797 10.96 1.68 34.06
C TYR A 797 9.69 2.31 34.63
N ASP A 798 9.48 2.07 35.93
CA ASP A 798 8.44 2.70 36.77
C ASP A 798 7.00 2.49 36.26
N MET A 799 6.76 1.49 35.38
CA MET A 799 5.44 1.06 34.91
C MET A 799 4.50 0.52 36.03
N HIS A 800 4.95 0.57 37.28
CA HIS A 800 4.23 0.22 38.49
C HIS A 800 4.60 1.25 39.58
N GLY A 801 3.62 2.01 40.10
CA GLY A 801 3.84 3.02 41.13
C GLY A 801 4.53 4.29 40.61
N ASN A 802 5.26 4.96 41.51
CA ASN A 802 5.81 6.32 41.40
C ASN A 802 4.73 7.39 41.13
N VAL A 803 4.30 7.67 39.90
CA VAL A 803 3.10 8.51 39.63
C VAL A 803 2.10 7.86 38.65
N TRP A 804 0.80 8.17 38.84
CA TRP A 804 -0.22 7.77 37.88
C TRP A 804 0.03 8.45 36.54
N GLU A 805 0.02 7.69 35.46
CA GLU A 805 0.30 8.18 34.12
C GLU A 805 -0.99 8.47 33.34
N TRP A 806 -1.15 9.71 32.87
CA TRP A 806 -2.23 10.08 31.94
C TRP A 806 -2.11 9.31 30.62
N CYS A 807 -3.18 8.61 30.25
CA CYS A 807 -3.37 8.06 28.90
C CYS A 807 -4.21 9.01 28.02
N LEU A 808 -4.24 8.77 26.71
CA LEU A 808 -5.03 9.54 25.76
C LEU A 808 -6.55 9.33 25.97
N ASP A 809 -6.97 8.11 26.26
CA ASP A 809 -8.36 7.64 26.24
C ASP A 809 -9.28 8.36 27.23
N TRP A 810 -10.55 8.52 26.83
CA TRP A 810 -11.65 8.74 27.77
C TRP A 810 -11.96 7.43 28.52
N GLU A 811 -12.37 7.50 29.78
CA GLU A 811 -12.80 6.32 30.53
C GLU A 811 -14.10 5.75 29.94
N GLY A 812 -14.12 4.44 29.71
CA GLY A 812 -15.25 3.71 29.16
C GLY A 812 -15.19 2.22 29.47
N ASN A 813 -16.30 1.50 29.22
CA ASN A 813 -16.35 0.05 29.38
C ASN A 813 -15.45 -0.64 28.35
N TYR A 814 -14.69 -1.65 28.79
CA TYR A 814 -13.99 -2.54 27.87
C TYR A 814 -14.97 -3.34 26.99
N PRO A 815 -14.60 -3.65 25.74
CA PRO A 815 -15.38 -4.55 24.89
C PRO A 815 -15.32 -5.99 25.42
N SER A 816 -16.31 -6.80 25.04
CA SER A 816 -16.38 -8.24 25.33
C SER A 816 -15.84 -9.13 24.20
N SER A 817 -15.23 -8.52 23.18
CA SER A 817 -14.70 -9.17 21.97
C SER A 817 -13.34 -8.58 21.61
N ALA A 818 -12.62 -9.23 20.70
CA ALA A 818 -11.31 -8.77 20.27
C ALA A 818 -11.39 -7.43 19.51
N VAL A 819 -10.44 -6.53 19.75
CA VAL A 819 -10.35 -5.22 19.09
C VAL A 819 -8.95 -4.93 18.55
N THR A 820 -8.88 -3.95 17.65
CA THR A 820 -7.66 -3.54 16.95
C THR A 820 -7.47 -2.03 17.15
N ASP A 821 -6.25 -1.61 17.51
CA ASP A 821 -5.80 -0.23 17.74
C ASP A 821 -6.76 0.72 18.53
N PRO A 822 -7.37 0.27 19.64
CA PRO A 822 -8.39 1.03 20.36
C PRO A 822 -7.88 2.37 20.94
N VAL A 823 -8.80 3.33 21.03
CA VAL A 823 -8.60 4.73 21.49
C VAL A 823 -9.63 5.17 22.55
N GLY A 824 -10.35 4.21 23.13
CA GLY A 824 -11.49 4.46 24.03
C GLY A 824 -12.73 5.02 23.30
N PRO A 825 -13.77 5.44 24.04
CA PRO A 825 -14.91 6.16 23.48
C PRO A 825 -14.51 7.58 23.05
N SER A 826 -15.16 8.12 22.02
CA SER A 826 -14.87 9.46 21.48
C SER A 826 -15.18 10.63 22.44
N THR A 827 -16.00 10.39 23.47
CA THR A 827 -16.35 11.38 24.52
C THR A 827 -16.46 10.70 25.88
N GLY A 828 -16.15 11.43 26.95
CA GLY A 828 -16.32 10.99 28.33
C GLY A 828 -16.26 12.15 29.33
N THR A 829 -16.31 11.84 30.62
CA THR A 829 -16.14 12.82 31.72
C THR A 829 -14.75 12.80 32.33
N SER A 830 -14.07 11.66 32.23
CA SER A 830 -12.82 11.34 32.91
C SER A 830 -11.82 10.79 31.89
N ARG A 831 -10.54 11.16 31.97
CA ARG A 831 -9.45 10.55 31.19
C ARG A 831 -8.82 9.42 32.01
N VAL A 832 -8.24 8.44 31.34
CA VAL A 832 -7.67 7.25 31.99
C VAL A 832 -6.30 7.55 32.63
N PHE A 833 -6.12 7.02 33.84
CA PHE A 833 -4.84 6.84 34.54
C PHE A 833 -4.45 5.36 34.63
N ARG A 834 -3.13 5.12 34.55
CA ARG A 834 -2.47 3.82 34.72
C ARG A 834 -1.22 3.91 35.61
N GLY A 835 -0.64 2.76 35.98
CA GLY A 835 0.60 2.65 36.76
C GLY A 835 0.42 2.45 38.26
N GLY A 836 -0.52 3.18 38.88
CA GLY A 836 -0.51 3.38 40.33
C GLY A 836 0.39 4.56 40.71
N SER A 837 0.56 4.84 42.01
CA SER A 837 1.46 5.92 42.46
C SER A 837 2.04 5.68 43.84
N TRP A 838 2.94 6.57 44.27
CA TRP A 838 3.68 6.50 45.53
C TRP A 838 2.80 6.39 46.79
N ASP A 839 1.52 6.76 46.76
CA ASP A 839 0.62 6.66 47.93
C ASP A 839 -0.36 5.47 47.91
N TYR A 840 -0.38 4.67 46.84
CA TYR A 840 -1.37 3.59 46.71
C TYR A 840 -0.82 2.19 47.01
N TYR A 841 -1.71 1.30 47.48
CA TYR A 841 -1.38 -0.09 47.83
C TYR A 841 -0.99 -0.92 46.61
N ALA A 842 -0.31 -2.06 46.82
CA ALA A 842 0.18 -2.91 45.73
C ALA A 842 -0.93 -3.29 44.71
N THR A 843 -2.15 -3.60 45.18
CA THR A 843 -3.32 -3.89 44.33
C THR A 843 -3.77 -2.77 43.41
N HIS A 844 -3.29 -1.54 43.61
CA HIS A 844 -3.58 -0.38 42.78
C HIS A 844 -2.48 -0.08 41.75
N CYS A 845 -1.34 -0.77 41.83
CA CYS A 845 -0.21 -0.59 40.90
C CYS A 845 -0.08 -1.74 39.90
N ARG A 846 -1.10 -2.60 39.76
CA ARG A 846 -1.13 -3.75 38.83
C ARG A 846 -1.22 -3.29 37.38
N SER A 847 -0.70 -4.11 36.45
CA SER A 847 -0.74 -3.86 35.00
C SER A 847 -2.16 -3.56 34.49
N ALA A 848 -3.15 -4.32 34.96
CA ALA A 848 -4.57 -4.17 34.58
C ALA A 848 -5.32 -3.05 35.32
N ARG A 849 -4.72 -2.39 36.32
CA ARG A 849 -5.42 -1.38 37.11
C ARG A 849 -5.61 -0.10 36.30
N ARG A 850 -6.88 0.22 36.06
CA ARG A 850 -7.36 1.46 35.45
C ARG A 850 -8.20 2.28 36.42
N VAL A 851 -8.10 3.60 36.31
CA VAL A 851 -8.88 4.60 37.05
C VAL A 851 -9.17 5.76 36.11
N GLY A 852 -10.40 6.26 36.02
CA GLY A 852 -10.66 7.56 35.39
C GLY A 852 -10.52 8.72 36.38
N ASN A 853 -9.89 9.82 35.95
CA ASN A 853 -9.93 11.10 36.68
C ASN A 853 -10.32 12.28 35.78
N TYR A 854 -10.81 13.37 36.38
CA TYR A 854 -11.23 14.55 35.63
C TYR A 854 -10.03 15.23 34.95
N PRO A 855 -10.08 15.54 33.62
CA PRO A 855 -8.92 16.04 32.88
C PRO A 855 -8.41 17.44 33.30
N GLY A 856 -9.13 18.13 34.19
CA GLY A 856 -8.70 19.39 34.80
C GLY A 856 -7.97 19.25 36.14
N ASP A 857 -7.86 18.04 36.69
CA ASP A 857 -7.26 17.79 38.00
C ASP A 857 -5.76 17.45 37.87
N GLY A 858 -4.94 17.93 38.80
CA GLY A 858 -3.50 17.67 38.81
C GLY A 858 -3.02 17.58 40.26
N TRP A 859 -2.88 16.37 40.78
CA TRP A 859 -2.46 16.09 42.15
C TRP A 859 -0.96 15.73 42.18
N GLU A 860 -0.37 15.74 43.37
CA GLU A 860 1.05 15.43 43.62
C GLU A 860 1.47 13.97 43.39
N ASP A 861 0.60 13.18 42.78
CA ASP A 861 0.85 11.81 42.35
C ASP A 861 0.34 11.53 40.92
N ASN A 862 -0.05 12.59 40.18
CA ASN A 862 -0.49 12.54 38.78
C ASN A 862 0.60 13.09 37.85
N GLY A 863 1.21 12.22 37.04
CA GLY A 863 2.17 12.56 35.98
C GLY A 863 1.78 12.00 34.61
N PHE A 864 2.77 11.75 33.76
CA PHE A 864 2.56 11.15 32.44
C PHE A 864 3.87 10.63 31.83
N ARG A 865 3.72 9.84 30.78
CA ARG A 865 4.76 9.32 29.89
C ARG A 865 4.38 9.70 28.46
N VAL A 866 5.38 9.90 27.61
CA VAL A 866 5.20 10.31 26.21
C VAL A 866 5.23 9.09 25.31
N ALA A 867 4.32 9.03 24.34
CA ALA A 867 4.43 8.15 23.19
C ALA A 867 4.84 8.96 21.95
N LEU A 868 5.56 8.35 21.02
CA LEU A 868 5.72 8.84 19.64
C LEU A 868 5.03 7.83 18.74
N ALA A 869 3.94 8.24 18.09
CA ALA A 869 3.05 7.36 17.35
C ALA A 869 2.51 8.05 16.09
N PRO A 870 1.94 7.30 15.13
CA PRO A 870 1.20 7.88 14.02
C PRO A 870 0.02 8.74 14.50
N VAL A 871 -0.20 9.86 13.82
CA VAL A 871 -1.39 10.73 13.94
C VAL A 871 -2.64 9.92 13.57
N LYS A 872 -3.77 10.18 14.24
CA LYS A 872 -5.06 9.49 14.06
C LYS A 872 -6.19 10.45 13.69
#